data_AF-A0A6J2UDQ6-F1
#
_entry.id   AF-A0A6J2UDQ6-F1
#
_cell.length_a   1.000
_cell.length_b   1.000
_cell.length_c   1.000
_cell.angle_alpha   90.00
_cell.angle_beta   90.00
_cell.angle_gamma   90.00
#
_symmetry.space_group_name_H-M   'P 1'
#
loop_
_entity.id
_entity.type
_entity.pdbx_description
1 polymer ?
#
loop_
_entity_poly.entity_id
_entity_poly.type
_entity_poly.pdbx_seq_one_letter_code
_entity_poly.pdbx_strand_id
1 'polypeptide(L)'
;MTWEPQAEGLQQIIAILKESQSPDTATQMAVQMKLEEFNRYPDFNNYLIYVLTKLKTEDEPTRSLSGLILKNNIRMHGSSLQPEIVEYIKHECLQALGDASPLIRATVGILITTIASNGGLHNWPQLLPSLCDMLDAQDFNVCEGAFSALQKICEDSAEILDSAALNRPLNVMIPKFLQYFKHSSPKIRSHAIACINQFIINRSQALMLHIDTFIENLFNLSSDEDHEVRKNVCHGLVMLLEVRMDRLMPHMSQIIEYMLLRTQDSDEGVALEASEFWLSLAEQSICKDVLAPYLPQLAPVLVRGMRYSEIDIILLKGNVEEDDMVPDREEDIRPRFHKSRTHTVKSGDTSQAAGDDEDEDFDDGLDDDSSLSEWNLRKCSAAALDVLANVFHEDCLPIVLPILKDTLFHQEWVIKESGVLALGAIAEGCMQGMIQHLPELIPYLISCLSDKKALVRSITCWTLSRYANWVVNQPHDQYLKPLMEEMLKRILDSNKRVQEAACSSFATLEEEACTELVPYLEYILKTLVFAFSKYQHKNLLILYDAVGTLADSVGHHLNKPQYIDILMPPLIDKWNLLKDDDKDLFPLLECLSSIATALQSGFLPYCDPVYRRCISLIEQTINQEMLCKQNQTFEHPDKERMIVALDLLSGLAEGLDRHIETLVANSNIMHLLYQCMQDVQTEVRQSSFALLGDLTKACFPHVHPFMGEFFPILGQNLNPDIISVCNNATWAIGEICMKLGEETKQYIHLVLNDLFIIINRPNTPKTLLENTAITIGRLGYVCPVEVAPYLPDFVRQWCTSLRHIRDNDEKDSAFRGMCHMITVNPAGVVPDFIFFCDAIASWVNPPQDLHQMIQKILHGFKTQVGEENWRRFVEQFPPNLAERLVAMYNI
;
A
#
# COMPACT_ATOMS: atom_id res chain seq x y z
N MET A 1 -50.16 -17.42 1.72
CA MET A 1 -51.10 -17.59 0.60
C MET A 1 -50.29 -17.93 -0.63
N THR A 2 -50.68 -18.92 -1.42
CA THR A 2 -49.96 -19.30 -2.65
C THR A 2 -50.26 -18.29 -3.74
N TRP A 3 -49.27 -17.47 -4.09
CA TRP A 3 -49.32 -16.62 -5.28
C TRP A 3 -49.29 -17.51 -6.52
N GLU A 4 -50.09 -17.19 -7.54
CA GLU A 4 -50.11 -17.90 -8.83
C GLU A 4 -49.97 -16.90 -9.99
N PRO A 5 -49.19 -17.24 -11.04
CA PRO A 5 -49.00 -16.36 -12.18
C PRO A 5 -50.25 -16.31 -13.07
N GLN A 6 -50.53 -15.15 -13.65
CA GLN A 6 -51.50 -15.04 -14.74
C GLN A 6 -50.83 -15.42 -16.06
N ALA A 7 -51.52 -16.21 -16.89
CA ALA A 7 -50.96 -16.74 -18.13
C ALA A 7 -50.47 -15.66 -19.11
N GLU A 8 -51.21 -14.55 -19.23
CA GLU A 8 -50.85 -13.42 -20.08
C GLU A 8 -49.58 -12.71 -19.58
N GLY A 9 -49.51 -12.42 -18.28
CA GLY A 9 -48.32 -11.80 -17.67
C GLY A 9 -47.09 -12.69 -17.77
N LEU A 10 -47.25 -14.00 -17.58
CA LEU A 10 -46.15 -14.96 -17.71
C LEU A 10 -45.62 -15.02 -19.14
N GLN A 11 -46.49 -15.02 -20.16
CA GLN A 11 -46.07 -14.97 -21.56
C GLN A 11 -45.31 -13.67 -21.90
N GLN A 12 -45.77 -12.53 -21.37
CA GLN A 12 -45.12 -11.24 -21.59
C GLN A 12 -43.71 -11.21 -21.00
N ILE A 13 -43.53 -11.75 -19.79
CA ILE A 13 -42.22 -11.80 -19.13
C ILE A 13 -41.28 -12.76 -19.85
N ILE A 14 -41.74 -13.94 -20.27
CA ILE A 14 -40.92 -14.89 -21.05
C ILE A 14 -40.47 -14.26 -22.36
N ALA A 15 -41.36 -13.54 -23.06
CA ALA A 15 -41.02 -12.85 -24.30
C ALA A 15 -39.88 -11.84 -24.07
N ILE A 16 -39.97 -11.03 -23.01
CA ILE A 16 -38.95 -10.03 -22.68
C ILE A 16 -37.63 -10.68 -22.25
N LEU A 17 -37.67 -11.77 -21.47
CA LEU A 17 -36.46 -12.53 -21.10
C LEU A 17 -35.75 -13.12 -22.33
N LYS A 18 -36.51 -13.53 -23.36
CA LYS A 18 -35.95 -13.99 -24.64
C LYS A 18 -35.41 -12.82 -25.46
N GLU A 19 -36.09 -11.67 -25.48
CA GLU A 19 -35.59 -10.44 -26.11
C GLU A 19 -34.28 -9.95 -25.48
N SER A 20 -34.10 -10.08 -24.15
CA SER A 20 -32.83 -9.69 -23.48
C SER A 20 -31.63 -10.53 -23.88
N GLN A 21 -31.84 -11.70 -24.49
CA GLN A 21 -30.76 -12.55 -25.02
C GLN A 21 -30.39 -12.18 -26.47
N SER A 22 -31.06 -11.20 -27.06
CA SER A 22 -30.77 -10.73 -28.42
C SER A 22 -29.38 -10.08 -28.48
N PRO A 23 -28.58 -10.34 -29.52
CA PRO A 23 -27.31 -9.64 -29.75
C PRO A 23 -27.51 -8.20 -30.28
N ASP A 24 -28.76 -7.80 -30.60
CA ASP A 24 -29.07 -6.48 -31.13
C ASP A 24 -29.15 -5.41 -30.01
N THR A 25 -28.29 -4.39 -30.09
CA THR A 25 -28.19 -3.32 -29.09
C THR A 25 -29.48 -2.53 -28.93
N ALA A 26 -30.21 -2.26 -30.03
CA ALA A 26 -31.48 -1.52 -29.96
C ALA A 26 -32.55 -2.32 -29.20
N THR A 27 -32.60 -3.64 -29.42
CA THR A 27 -33.46 -4.56 -28.68
C THR A 27 -33.09 -4.60 -27.20
N GLN A 28 -31.80 -4.67 -26.85
CA GLN A 28 -31.34 -4.65 -25.46
C GLN A 28 -31.72 -3.35 -24.73
N MET A 29 -31.55 -2.19 -25.37
CA MET A 29 -31.99 -0.91 -24.79
C MET A 29 -33.50 -0.88 -24.57
N ALA A 30 -34.29 -1.36 -25.54
CA ALA A 30 -35.73 -1.42 -25.40
C ALA A 30 -36.18 -2.36 -24.28
N VAL A 31 -35.49 -3.49 -24.10
CA VAL A 31 -35.73 -4.43 -23.00
C VAL A 31 -35.39 -3.80 -21.65
N GLN A 32 -34.27 -3.09 -21.53
CA GLN A 32 -33.88 -2.41 -20.30
C GLN A 32 -34.95 -1.40 -19.84
N MET A 33 -35.48 -0.58 -20.77
CA MET A 33 -36.56 0.36 -20.47
C MET A 33 -37.84 -0.37 -20.01
N LYS A 34 -38.20 -1.50 -20.63
CA LYS A 34 -39.35 -2.31 -20.21
C LYS A 34 -39.15 -2.94 -18.83
N LEU A 35 -37.94 -3.42 -18.53
CA LEU A 35 -37.61 -4.00 -17.21
C LEU A 35 -37.71 -2.95 -16.10
N GLU A 36 -37.26 -1.71 -16.35
CA GLU A 36 -37.43 -0.59 -15.42
C GLU A 36 -38.91 -0.24 -15.19
N GLU A 37 -39.74 -0.30 -16.24
CA GLU A 37 -41.19 -0.14 -16.11
C GLU A 37 -41.79 -1.26 -15.25
N PHE A 38 -41.41 -2.52 -15.50
CA PHE A 38 -41.89 -3.68 -14.76
C PHE A 38 -41.51 -3.68 -13.29
N ASN A 39 -40.36 -3.12 -12.93
CA ASN A 39 -39.95 -2.96 -11.54
C ASN A 39 -40.89 -2.08 -10.72
N ARG A 40 -41.78 -1.30 -11.35
CA ARG A 40 -42.84 -0.54 -10.66
C ARG A 40 -44.00 -1.42 -10.19
N TYR A 41 -44.14 -2.62 -10.72
CA TYR A 41 -45.20 -3.56 -10.37
C TYR A 41 -44.76 -4.45 -9.20
N PRO A 42 -45.50 -4.48 -8.08
CA PRO A 42 -45.09 -5.24 -6.90
C PRO A 42 -44.88 -6.73 -7.17
N ASP A 43 -45.74 -7.36 -7.97
CA ASP A 43 -45.72 -8.81 -8.21
C ASP A 43 -44.75 -9.26 -9.31
N PHE A 44 -44.07 -8.33 -10.01
CA PHE A 44 -43.09 -8.67 -11.04
C PHE A 44 -42.00 -9.63 -10.53
N ASN A 45 -41.51 -9.39 -9.30
CA ASN A 45 -40.50 -10.23 -8.68
C ASN A 45 -41.00 -11.67 -8.41
N ASN A 46 -42.31 -11.86 -8.17
CA ASN A 46 -42.90 -13.20 -8.02
C ASN A 46 -42.90 -13.97 -9.34
N TYR A 47 -43.11 -13.29 -10.48
CA TYR A 47 -42.96 -13.92 -11.79
C TYR A 47 -41.51 -14.32 -12.06
N LEU A 48 -40.54 -13.48 -11.70
CA LEU A 48 -39.13 -13.79 -11.94
C LEU A 48 -38.68 -15.06 -11.18
N ILE A 49 -39.06 -15.18 -9.90
CA ILE A 49 -38.74 -16.39 -9.13
C ILE A 49 -39.53 -17.62 -9.62
N TYR A 50 -40.77 -17.43 -10.08
CA TYR A 50 -41.56 -18.52 -10.65
C TYR A 50 -40.96 -19.08 -11.94
N VAL A 51 -40.49 -18.21 -12.83
CA VAL A 51 -39.79 -18.61 -14.06
C VAL A 51 -38.53 -19.40 -13.71
N LEU A 52 -37.72 -18.92 -12.77
CA LEU A 52 -36.50 -19.61 -12.33
C LEU A 52 -36.80 -21.02 -11.79
N THR A 53 -37.78 -21.13 -10.89
CA THR A 53 -37.95 -22.31 -10.01
C THR A 53 -39.01 -23.30 -10.49
N LYS A 54 -40.15 -22.85 -11.03
CA LYS A 54 -41.30 -23.71 -11.39
C LYS A 54 -41.41 -23.99 -12.88
N LEU A 55 -41.00 -23.06 -13.74
CA LEU A 55 -41.21 -23.18 -15.18
C LEU A 55 -40.14 -24.04 -15.87
N LYS A 56 -40.12 -25.34 -15.54
CA LYS A 56 -39.15 -26.32 -16.07
C LYS A 56 -39.26 -26.56 -17.59
N THR A 57 -40.30 -26.02 -18.24
CA THR A 57 -40.48 -26.09 -19.70
C THR A 57 -39.61 -25.12 -20.48
N GLU A 58 -39.14 -24.05 -19.84
CA GLU A 58 -38.20 -23.09 -20.45
C GLU A 58 -36.76 -23.56 -20.27
N ASP A 59 -35.88 -23.08 -21.16
CA ASP A 59 -34.46 -23.41 -21.13
C ASP A 59 -33.73 -22.84 -19.91
N GLU A 60 -32.60 -23.46 -19.57
CA GLU A 60 -31.81 -23.08 -18.40
C GLU A 60 -31.27 -21.65 -18.44
N PRO A 61 -30.78 -21.12 -19.59
CA PRO A 61 -30.35 -19.72 -19.69
C PRO A 61 -31.46 -18.71 -19.38
N THR A 62 -32.68 -18.91 -19.91
CA THR A 62 -33.82 -18.03 -19.67
C THR A 62 -34.25 -18.06 -18.20
N ARG A 63 -34.30 -19.26 -17.61
CA ARG A 63 -34.61 -19.43 -16.18
C ARG A 63 -33.56 -18.76 -15.30
N SER A 64 -32.27 -18.95 -15.61
CA SER A 64 -31.16 -18.35 -14.87
C SER A 64 -31.14 -16.82 -14.98
N LEU A 65 -31.34 -16.28 -16.18
CA LEU A 65 -31.42 -14.83 -16.43
C LEU A 65 -32.53 -14.18 -15.60
N SER A 66 -33.69 -14.83 -15.52
CA SER A 66 -34.78 -14.39 -14.65
C SER A 66 -34.34 -14.24 -13.18
N GLY A 67 -33.57 -15.20 -12.68
CA GLY A 67 -32.98 -15.15 -11.34
C GLY A 67 -31.95 -14.03 -11.16
N LEU A 68 -31.12 -13.77 -12.18
CA LEU A 68 -30.12 -12.70 -12.13
C LEU A 68 -30.74 -11.29 -12.15
N ILE A 69 -31.83 -11.10 -12.90
CA ILE A 69 -32.62 -9.85 -12.86
C ILE A 69 -33.23 -9.68 -11.46
N LEU A 70 -33.81 -10.75 -10.90
CA LEU A 70 -34.36 -10.73 -9.55
C LEU A 70 -33.29 -10.39 -8.51
N LYS A 71 -32.07 -10.91 -8.66
CA LYS A 71 -30.92 -10.58 -7.80
C LYS A 71 -30.65 -9.07 -7.79
N ASN A 72 -30.60 -8.46 -8.97
CA ASN A 72 -30.37 -7.02 -9.10
C ASN A 72 -31.51 -6.21 -8.46
N ASN A 73 -32.77 -6.64 -8.65
CA ASN A 73 -33.93 -6.01 -8.03
C ASN A 73 -33.88 -6.08 -6.51
N ILE A 74 -33.54 -7.23 -5.92
CA ILE A 74 -33.39 -7.39 -4.48
C ILE A 74 -32.28 -6.47 -3.96
N ARG A 75 -31.15 -6.38 -4.66
CA ARG A 75 -30.05 -5.48 -4.26
C ARG A 75 -30.46 -4.01 -4.27
N MET A 76 -31.17 -3.55 -5.30
CA MET A 76 -31.53 -2.14 -5.48
C MET A 76 -32.77 -1.71 -4.69
N HIS A 77 -33.74 -2.61 -4.52
CA HIS A 77 -35.09 -2.29 -4.03
C HIS A 77 -35.54 -3.21 -2.88
N GLY A 78 -34.66 -4.06 -2.33
CA GLY A 78 -35.05 -5.07 -1.35
C GLY A 78 -35.77 -4.53 -0.10
N SER A 79 -35.41 -3.33 0.36
CA SER A 79 -36.04 -2.67 1.51
C SER A 79 -37.44 -2.11 1.23
N SER A 80 -37.80 -1.90 -0.04
CA SER A 80 -39.13 -1.40 -0.44
C SER A 80 -40.08 -2.51 -0.90
N LEU A 81 -39.58 -3.75 -1.04
CA LEU A 81 -40.41 -4.90 -1.39
C LEU A 81 -41.37 -5.27 -0.24
N GLN A 82 -42.58 -5.73 -0.61
CA GLN A 82 -43.56 -6.16 0.38
C GLN A 82 -43.07 -7.44 1.08
N PRO A 83 -43.26 -7.57 2.41
CA PRO A 83 -42.80 -8.75 3.16
C PRO A 83 -43.30 -10.08 2.60
N GLU A 84 -44.53 -10.13 2.07
CA GLU A 84 -45.14 -11.32 1.50
C GLU A 84 -44.41 -11.81 0.23
N ILE A 85 -43.91 -10.87 -0.58
CA ILE A 85 -43.13 -11.16 -1.80
C ILE A 85 -41.77 -11.75 -1.39
N VAL A 86 -41.10 -11.11 -0.43
CA VAL A 86 -39.81 -11.57 0.08
C VAL A 86 -39.94 -12.99 0.66
N GLU A 87 -40.99 -13.27 1.43
CA GLU A 87 -41.22 -14.60 2.01
C GLU A 87 -41.52 -15.66 0.94
N TYR A 88 -42.27 -15.30 -0.12
CA TYR A 88 -42.49 -16.18 -1.26
C TYR A 88 -41.18 -16.51 -1.99
N ILE A 89 -40.34 -15.50 -2.25
CA ILE A 89 -39.02 -15.70 -2.89
C ILE A 89 -38.13 -16.59 -2.02
N LYS A 90 -38.05 -16.33 -0.71
CA LYS A 90 -37.30 -17.14 0.26
C LYS A 90 -37.71 -18.61 0.21
N HIS A 91 -39.01 -18.87 0.24
CA HIS A 91 -39.56 -20.23 0.18
C HIS A 91 -39.19 -20.95 -1.12
N GLU A 92 -39.39 -20.29 -2.27
CA GLU A 92 -39.11 -20.88 -3.58
C GLU A 92 -37.61 -21.12 -3.81
N CYS A 93 -36.73 -20.25 -3.29
CA CYS A 93 -35.29 -20.48 -3.35
C CYS A 93 -34.89 -21.76 -2.60
N LEU A 94 -35.36 -21.95 -1.37
CA LEU A 94 -35.02 -23.15 -0.60
C LEU A 94 -35.51 -24.45 -1.27
N GLN A 95 -36.68 -24.41 -1.93
CA GLN A 95 -37.18 -25.56 -2.69
C GLN A 95 -36.38 -25.86 -3.97
N ALA A 96 -35.75 -24.84 -4.56
CA ALA A 96 -35.03 -24.95 -5.83
C ALA A 96 -33.52 -25.24 -5.68
N LEU A 97 -33.00 -25.28 -4.45
CA LEU A 97 -31.59 -25.61 -4.17
C LEU A 97 -31.20 -27.03 -4.64
N GLY A 98 -32.15 -27.95 -4.76
CA GLY A 98 -31.94 -29.30 -5.28
C GLY A 98 -32.22 -29.46 -6.78
N ASP A 99 -32.29 -28.38 -7.56
CA ASP A 99 -32.54 -28.48 -9.01
C ASP A 99 -31.49 -29.36 -9.70
N ALA A 100 -31.88 -30.14 -10.71
CA ALA A 100 -30.97 -31.01 -11.44
C ALA A 100 -29.90 -30.22 -12.22
N SER A 101 -30.23 -29.00 -12.69
CA SER A 101 -29.30 -28.14 -13.40
C SER A 101 -28.35 -27.41 -12.44
N PRO A 102 -27.02 -27.58 -12.60
CA PRO A 102 -26.03 -26.83 -11.81
C PRO A 102 -26.15 -25.32 -11.99
N LEU A 103 -26.51 -24.84 -13.19
CA LEU A 103 -26.70 -23.42 -13.48
C LEU A 103 -27.83 -22.84 -12.63
N ILE A 104 -28.95 -23.56 -12.52
CA ILE A 104 -30.08 -23.12 -11.69
C ILE A 104 -29.71 -23.13 -10.21
N ARG A 105 -29.04 -24.18 -9.73
CA ARG A 105 -28.58 -24.23 -8.33
C ARG A 105 -27.66 -23.07 -7.99
N ALA A 106 -26.71 -22.74 -8.86
CA ALA A 106 -25.83 -21.59 -8.69
C ALA A 106 -26.62 -20.27 -8.61
N THR A 107 -27.56 -20.04 -9.52
CA THR A 107 -28.40 -18.83 -9.52
C THR A 107 -29.29 -18.73 -8.28
N VAL A 108 -29.84 -19.84 -7.82
CA VAL A 108 -30.62 -19.90 -6.56
C VAL A 108 -29.72 -19.61 -5.35
N GLY A 109 -28.51 -20.18 -5.31
CA GLY A 109 -27.52 -19.89 -4.26
C GLY A 109 -27.16 -18.40 -4.20
N ILE A 110 -26.93 -17.76 -5.35
CA ILE A 110 -26.67 -16.31 -5.45
C ILE A 110 -27.85 -15.48 -4.94
N LEU A 111 -29.10 -15.90 -5.23
CA LEU A 111 -30.28 -15.21 -4.71
C LEU A 111 -30.37 -15.32 -3.19
N ILE A 112 -30.14 -16.52 -2.62
CA ILE A 112 -30.14 -16.74 -1.18
C ILE A 112 -29.12 -15.84 -0.49
N THR A 113 -27.89 -15.79 -1.01
CA THR A 113 -26.82 -14.98 -0.41
C THR A 113 -27.11 -13.48 -0.56
N THR A 114 -27.67 -13.05 -1.69
CA THR A 114 -28.10 -11.65 -1.90
C THR A 114 -29.21 -11.22 -0.94
N ILE A 115 -30.18 -12.11 -0.67
CA ILE A 115 -31.24 -11.83 0.31
C ILE A 115 -30.66 -11.76 1.72
N ALA A 116 -29.76 -12.69 2.06
CA ALA A 116 -29.11 -12.74 3.37
C ALA A 116 -28.21 -11.52 3.62
N SER A 117 -27.47 -11.06 2.62
CA SER A 117 -26.59 -9.89 2.75
C SER A 117 -27.36 -8.57 2.79
N ASN A 118 -28.35 -8.38 1.90
CA ASN A 118 -29.12 -7.12 1.86
C ASN A 118 -30.10 -6.98 3.03
N GLY A 119 -30.76 -8.06 3.43
CA GLY A 119 -31.71 -8.07 4.54
C GLY A 119 -31.06 -8.33 5.91
N GLY A 120 -29.84 -8.85 5.95
CA GLY A 120 -29.20 -9.37 7.16
C GLY A 120 -29.74 -10.74 7.58
N LEU A 121 -28.84 -11.62 8.03
CA LEU A 121 -29.16 -13.00 8.46
C LEU A 121 -30.20 -13.07 9.59
N HIS A 122 -30.26 -12.05 10.46
CA HIS A 122 -31.25 -11.97 11.54
C HIS A 122 -32.70 -11.88 11.04
N ASN A 123 -32.92 -11.35 9.83
CA ASN A 123 -34.22 -11.24 9.19
C ASN A 123 -34.61 -12.52 8.40
N TRP A 124 -33.79 -13.56 8.46
CA TRP A 124 -34.11 -14.89 7.93
C TRP A 124 -33.64 -16.01 8.88
N PRO A 125 -34.21 -16.11 10.09
CA PRO A 125 -33.72 -17.00 11.13
C PRO A 125 -33.82 -18.50 10.78
N GLN A 126 -34.71 -18.88 9.86
CA GLN A 126 -34.86 -20.27 9.41
C GLN A 126 -33.82 -20.69 8.36
N LEU A 127 -33.05 -19.76 7.78
CA LEU A 127 -32.15 -20.07 6.68
C LEU A 127 -31.07 -21.08 7.07
N LEU A 128 -30.22 -20.74 8.05
CA LEU A 128 -29.10 -21.58 8.47
C LEU A 128 -29.56 -22.96 8.98
N PRO A 129 -30.61 -23.07 9.83
CA PRO A 129 -31.16 -24.38 10.21
C PRO A 129 -31.64 -25.20 9.01
N SER A 130 -32.39 -24.58 8.09
CA SER A 130 -32.91 -25.30 6.90
C SER A 130 -31.79 -25.81 6.01
N LEU A 131 -30.78 -24.96 5.74
CA LEU A 131 -29.61 -25.38 4.96
C LEU A 131 -28.84 -26.51 5.66
N CYS A 132 -28.68 -26.45 6.99
CA CYS A 132 -28.06 -27.53 7.75
C CYS A 132 -28.85 -28.83 7.65
N ASP A 133 -30.18 -28.79 7.75
CA ASP A 133 -31.04 -29.98 7.62
C ASP A 133 -30.96 -30.57 6.20
N MET A 134 -30.87 -29.71 5.18
CA MET A 134 -30.71 -30.13 3.78
C MET A 134 -29.38 -30.84 3.51
N LEU A 135 -28.35 -30.66 4.33
CA LEU A 135 -27.10 -31.43 4.21
C LEU A 135 -27.33 -32.93 4.48
N ASP A 136 -28.32 -33.28 5.32
CA ASP A 136 -28.65 -34.67 5.65
C ASP A 136 -29.56 -35.33 4.59
N ALA A 137 -29.95 -34.60 3.54
CA ALA A 137 -30.77 -35.12 2.46
C ALA A 137 -30.04 -36.24 1.70
N GLN A 138 -30.79 -37.29 1.31
CA GLN A 138 -30.25 -38.37 0.49
C GLN A 138 -29.98 -37.95 -0.96
N ASP A 139 -30.63 -36.88 -1.43
CA ASP A 139 -30.40 -36.33 -2.76
C ASP A 139 -29.09 -35.53 -2.78
N PHE A 140 -28.16 -35.99 -3.60
CA PHE A 140 -26.86 -35.33 -3.80
C PHE A 140 -27.00 -33.86 -4.21
N ASN A 141 -27.95 -33.52 -5.08
CA ASN A 141 -28.10 -32.14 -5.56
C ASN A 141 -28.60 -31.20 -4.47
N VAL A 142 -29.46 -31.71 -3.57
CA VAL A 142 -29.94 -30.94 -2.41
C VAL A 142 -28.79 -30.68 -1.44
N CYS A 143 -28.01 -31.72 -1.12
CA CYS A 143 -26.85 -31.61 -0.24
C CYS A 143 -25.79 -30.65 -0.82
N GLU A 144 -25.46 -30.80 -2.11
CA GLU A 144 -24.47 -29.97 -2.80
C GLU A 144 -24.92 -28.51 -2.95
N GLY A 145 -26.19 -28.28 -3.31
CA GLY A 145 -26.76 -26.92 -3.40
C GLY A 145 -26.77 -26.23 -2.04
N ALA A 146 -27.12 -26.94 -0.97
CA ALA A 146 -27.08 -26.40 0.39
C ALA A 146 -25.65 -26.06 0.84
N PHE A 147 -24.66 -26.92 0.54
CA PHE A 147 -23.25 -26.62 0.81
C PHE A 147 -22.74 -25.41 0.04
N SER A 148 -23.08 -25.30 -1.25
CA SER A 148 -22.71 -24.15 -2.09
C SER A 148 -23.26 -22.83 -1.52
N ALA A 149 -24.53 -22.81 -1.09
CA ALA A 149 -25.12 -21.66 -0.43
C ALA A 149 -24.47 -21.35 0.93
N LEU A 150 -24.20 -22.37 1.75
CA LEU A 150 -23.55 -22.21 3.04
C LEU A 150 -22.12 -21.69 2.91
N GLN A 151 -21.35 -22.17 1.94
CA GLN A 151 -19.99 -21.69 1.69
C GLN A 151 -20.00 -20.19 1.41
N LYS A 152 -20.85 -19.73 0.49
CA LYS A 152 -20.96 -18.30 0.15
C LYS A 152 -21.41 -17.45 1.35
N ILE A 153 -22.31 -17.96 2.19
CA ILE A 153 -22.70 -17.28 3.44
C ILE A 153 -21.53 -17.23 4.44
N CYS A 154 -20.72 -18.29 4.52
CA CYS A 154 -19.54 -18.30 5.38
C CYS A 154 -18.49 -17.28 4.92
N GLU A 155 -18.27 -17.16 3.61
CA GLU A 155 -17.38 -16.15 3.00
C GLU A 155 -17.86 -14.72 3.27
N ASP A 156 -19.15 -14.44 2.99
CA ASP A 156 -19.67 -13.06 3.01
C ASP A 156 -20.08 -12.59 4.43
N SER A 157 -20.19 -13.49 5.42
CA SER A 157 -20.76 -13.17 6.74
C SER A 157 -20.06 -13.88 7.91
N ALA A 158 -18.77 -14.20 7.76
CA ALA A 158 -17.98 -14.93 8.76
C ALA A 158 -18.09 -14.34 10.18
N GLU A 159 -17.95 -13.01 10.31
CA GLU A 159 -18.00 -12.31 11.60
C GLU A 159 -19.36 -12.42 12.29
N ILE A 160 -20.44 -12.30 11.53
CA ILE A 160 -21.81 -12.31 12.06
C ILE A 160 -22.17 -13.71 12.57
N LEU A 161 -21.61 -14.76 11.97
CA LEU A 161 -21.91 -16.15 12.34
C LEU A 161 -21.36 -16.55 13.72
N ASP A 162 -20.30 -15.91 14.23
CA ASP A 162 -19.86 -16.13 15.62
C ASP A 162 -20.54 -15.18 16.63
N SER A 163 -21.38 -14.26 16.15
CA SER A 163 -22.03 -13.27 17.00
C SER A 163 -23.10 -13.87 17.92
N ALA A 164 -23.23 -13.29 19.11
CA ALA A 164 -24.32 -13.62 20.03
C ALA A 164 -25.71 -13.25 19.46
N ALA A 165 -25.78 -12.30 18.53
CA ALA A 165 -27.03 -11.83 17.92
C ALA A 165 -27.76 -12.92 17.13
N LEU A 166 -27.02 -13.86 16.51
CA LEU A 166 -27.58 -15.02 15.83
C LEU A 166 -27.64 -16.28 16.70
N ASN A 167 -27.41 -16.15 18.01
CA ASN A 167 -27.32 -17.29 18.94
C ASN A 167 -26.18 -18.28 18.58
N ARG A 168 -25.04 -17.76 18.08
CA ARG A 168 -23.81 -18.51 17.80
C ARG A 168 -24.04 -19.79 16.95
N PRO A 169 -24.56 -19.68 15.72
CA PRO A 169 -24.87 -20.82 14.85
C PRO A 169 -23.67 -21.73 14.56
N LEU A 170 -22.44 -21.19 14.60
CA LEU A 170 -21.21 -21.96 14.37
C LEU A 170 -21.02 -23.14 15.33
N ASN A 171 -21.57 -23.07 16.54
CA ASN A 171 -21.53 -24.17 17.51
C ASN A 171 -22.21 -25.45 17.00
N VAL A 172 -23.11 -25.33 16.02
CA VAL A 172 -23.79 -26.47 15.37
C VAL A 172 -23.20 -26.75 14.00
N MET A 173 -22.90 -25.70 13.24
CA MET A 173 -22.45 -25.82 11.85
C MET A 173 -21.07 -26.47 11.74
N ILE A 174 -20.08 -26.05 12.54
CA ILE A 174 -18.70 -26.56 12.44
C ILE A 174 -18.61 -28.06 12.73
N PRO A 175 -19.17 -28.59 13.85
CA PRO A 175 -19.20 -30.02 14.09
C PRO A 175 -19.92 -30.81 12.98
N LYS A 176 -20.92 -30.21 12.33
CA LYS A 176 -21.64 -30.83 11.22
C LYS A 176 -20.75 -30.90 9.98
N PHE A 177 -20.09 -29.80 9.58
CA PHE A 177 -19.17 -29.77 8.45
C PHE A 177 -18.04 -30.79 8.57
N LEU A 178 -17.46 -30.94 9.76
CA LEU A 178 -16.39 -31.92 10.03
C LEU A 178 -16.79 -33.37 9.71
N GLN A 179 -18.08 -33.72 9.79
CA GLN A 179 -18.56 -35.07 9.44
C GLN A 179 -18.46 -35.35 7.94
N TYR A 180 -18.55 -34.31 7.11
CA TYR A 180 -18.52 -34.43 5.65
C TYR A 180 -17.12 -34.52 5.05
N PHE A 181 -16.07 -34.40 5.86
CA PHE A 181 -14.68 -34.63 5.40
C PHE A 181 -14.47 -36.07 4.93
N LYS A 182 -15.28 -37.03 5.42
CA LYS A 182 -15.23 -38.44 5.02
C LYS A 182 -16.27 -38.80 3.96
N HIS A 183 -16.94 -37.80 3.37
CA HIS A 183 -17.98 -38.03 2.38
C HIS A 183 -17.39 -38.63 1.09
N SER A 184 -18.17 -39.49 0.41
CA SER A 184 -17.70 -40.20 -0.80
C SER A 184 -17.44 -39.26 -1.98
N SER A 185 -18.23 -38.19 -2.11
CA SER A 185 -18.07 -37.18 -3.16
C SER A 185 -16.98 -36.16 -2.79
N PRO A 186 -15.96 -35.96 -3.66
CA PRO A 186 -14.91 -34.95 -3.44
C PRO A 186 -15.46 -33.53 -3.38
N LYS A 187 -16.50 -33.22 -4.17
CA LYS A 187 -17.12 -31.90 -4.18
C LYS A 187 -17.68 -31.50 -2.81
N ILE A 188 -18.29 -32.46 -2.11
CA ILE A 188 -18.81 -32.24 -0.75
C ILE A 188 -17.68 -32.11 0.27
N ARG A 189 -16.60 -32.89 0.12
CA ARG A 189 -15.40 -32.73 0.97
C ARG A 189 -14.80 -31.34 0.80
N SER A 190 -14.64 -30.88 -0.44
CA SER A 190 -14.13 -29.54 -0.77
C SER A 190 -14.99 -28.43 -0.13
N HIS A 191 -16.32 -28.45 -0.33
CA HIS A 191 -17.22 -27.48 0.33
C HIS A 191 -17.11 -27.50 1.85
N ALA A 192 -17.03 -28.68 2.47
CA ALA A 192 -16.92 -28.80 3.92
C ALA A 192 -15.63 -28.17 4.46
N ILE A 193 -14.49 -28.36 3.77
CA ILE A 193 -13.23 -27.72 4.15
C ILE A 193 -13.30 -26.21 3.93
N ALA A 194 -13.76 -25.78 2.74
CA ALA A 194 -13.87 -24.37 2.38
C ALA A 194 -14.73 -23.58 3.36
N CYS A 195 -15.85 -24.15 3.82
CA CYS A 195 -16.69 -23.52 4.86
C CYS A 195 -15.94 -23.34 6.18
N ILE A 196 -15.17 -24.33 6.63
CA ILE A 196 -14.44 -24.24 7.90
C ILE A 196 -13.27 -23.25 7.80
N ASN A 197 -12.59 -23.19 6.65
CA ASN A 197 -11.44 -22.31 6.44
C ASN A 197 -11.77 -20.84 6.74
N GLN A 198 -12.99 -20.38 6.42
CA GLN A 198 -13.47 -19.01 6.70
C GLN A 198 -13.40 -18.60 8.18
N PHE A 199 -13.27 -19.55 9.10
CA PHE A 199 -13.31 -19.31 10.54
C PHE A 199 -11.98 -19.54 11.27
N ILE A 200 -10.90 -19.84 10.52
CA ILE A 200 -9.57 -20.11 11.09
C ILE A 200 -8.92 -18.82 11.61
N ILE A 201 -8.74 -17.81 10.74
CA ILE A 201 -8.08 -16.54 11.08
C ILE A 201 -8.83 -15.78 12.17
N ASN A 202 -10.16 -15.76 12.11
CA ASN A 202 -11.02 -15.13 13.11
C ASN A 202 -11.03 -15.86 14.47
N ARG A 203 -10.34 -16.99 14.59
CA ARG A 203 -10.24 -17.82 15.80
C ARG A 203 -11.59 -18.12 16.43
N SER A 204 -12.58 -18.46 15.60
CA SER A 204 -13.94 -18.68 16.09
C SER A 204 -13.96 -19.69 17.24
N GLN A 205 -14.72 -19.39 18.29
CA GLN A 205 -14.68 -20.21 19.51
C GLN A 205 -15.11 -21.66 19.24
N ALA A 206 -16.09 -21.84 18.36
CA ALA A 206 -16.58 -23.14 17.94
C ALA A 206 -15.49 -23.97 17.23
N LEU A 207 -14.73 -23.37 16.29
CA LEU A 207 -13.63 -24.08 15.64
C LEU A 207 -12.51 -24.41 16.63
N MET A 208 -12.16 -23.47 17.50
CA MET A 208 -11.05 -23.63 18.44
C MET A 208 -11.29 -24.77 19.44
N LEU A 209 -12.54 -25.08 19.78
CA LEU A 209 -12.91 -26.25 20.58
C LEU A 209 -12.77 -27.58 19.82
N HIS A 210 -12.87 -27.56 18.49
CA HIS A 210 -12.81 -28.74 17.63
C HIS A 210 -11.53 -28.82 16.78
N ILE A 211 -10.53 -27.99 17.10
CA ILE A 211 -9.31 -27.80 16.29
C ILE A 211 -8.53 -29.09 16.06
N ASP A 212 -8.42 -29.95 17.09
CA ASP A 212 -7.64 -31.19 17.00
C ASP A 212 -8.31 -32.18 16.02
N THR A 213 -9.65 -32.23 16.02
CA THR A 213 -10.42 -33.04 15.07
C THR A 213 -10.35 -32.48 13.65
N PHE A 214 -10.33 -31.16 13.50
CA PHE A 214 -10.14 -30.52 12.20
C PHE A 214 -8.78 -30.88 11.60
N ILE A 215 -7.69 -30.72 12.37
CA ILE A 215 -6.33 -31.06 11.95
C ILE A 215 -6.21 -32.55 11.58
N GLU A 216 -6.75 -33.46 12.39
CA GLU A 216 -6.75 -34.89 12.09
C GLU A 216 -7.46 -35.19 10.75
N ASN A 217 -8.60 -34.55 10.50
CA ASN A 217 -9.32 -34.73 9.24
C ASN A 217 -8.59 -34.13 8.03
N LEU A 218 -7.89 -33.00 8.18
CA LEU A 218 -7.03 -32.45 7.13
C LEU A 218 -5.91 -33.43 6.75
N PHE A 219 -5.24 -34.02 7.73
CA PHE A 219 -4.20 -35.02 7.45
C PHE A 219 -4.75 -36.26 6.75
N ASN A 220 -5.94 -36.73 7.12
CA ASN A 220 -6.60 -37.83 6.43
C ASN A 220 -6.94 -37.52 4.96
N LEU A 221 -7.11 -36.24 4.61
CA LEU A 221 -7.39 -35.78 3.25
C LEU A 221 -6.16 -35.31 2.48
N SER A 222 -4.96 -35.35 3.09
CA SER A 222 -3.71 -34.96 2.41
C SER A 222 -3.42 -35.81 1.16
N SER A 223 -3.88 -37.07 1.13
CA SER A 223 -3.70 -37.97 -0.02
C SER A 223 -4.91 -38.02 -0.96
N ASP A 224 -5.83 -37.06 -0.90
CA ASP A 224 -7.00 -37.02 -1.79
C ASP A 224 -6.57 -36.84 -3.25
N GLU A 225 -7.24 -37.55 -4.17
CA GLU A 225 -6.95 -37.49 -5.61
C GLU A 225 -7.56 -36.24 -6.28
N ASP A 226 -8.56 -35.62 -5.66
CA ASP A 226 -9.23 -34.43 -6.17
C ASP A 226 -8.44 -33.15 -5.88
N HIS A 227 -8.20 -32.34 -6.91
CA HIS A 227 -7.39 -31.13 -6.81
C HIS A 227 -8.06 -30.04 -5.95
N GLU A 228 -9.40 -29.87 -6.01
CA GLU A 228 -10.10 -28.89 -5.18
C GLU A 228 -10.05 -29.25 -3.70
N VAL A 229 -10.08 -30.54 -3.37
CA VAL A 229 -9.87 -30.99 -1.98
C VAL A 229 -8.45 -30.67 -1.52
N ARG A 230 -7.43 -31.04 -2.32
CA ARG A 230 -6.02 -30.75 -1.97
C ARG A 230 -5.75 -29.26 -1.82
N LYS A 231 -6.32 -28.43 -2.70
CA LYS A 231 -6.23 -26.97 -2.66
C LYS A 231 -6.74 -26.43 -1.32
N ASN A 232 -7.96 -26.80 -0.93
CA ASN A 232 -8.55 -26.39 0.34
C ASN A 232 -7.82 -26.94 1.58
N VAL A 233 -7.21 -28.13 1.49
CA VAL A 233 -6.35 -28.66 2.54
C VAL A 233 -5.08 -27.82 2.70
N CYS A 234 -4.44 -27.44 1.59
CA CYS A 234 -3.26 -26.58 1.63
C CYS A 234 -3.62 -25.22 2.27
N HIS A 235 -4.66 -24.56 1.76
CA HIS A 235 -5.16 -23.30 2.30
C HIS A 235 -5.47 -23.37 3.80
N GLY A 236 -6.16 -24.42 4.25
CA GLY A 236 -6.47 -24.61 5.67
C GLY A 236 -5.22 -24.77 6.53
N LEU A 237 -4.17 -25.46 6.03
CA LEU A 237 -2.90 -25.59 6.74
C LEU A 237 -2.11 -24.27 6.79
N VAL A 238 -2.14 -23.47 5.73
CA VAL A 238 -1.55 -22.12 5.70
C VAL A 238 -2.19 -21.23 6.76
N MET A 239 -3.53 -21.12 6.77
CA MET A 239 -4.24 -20.33 7.78
C MET A 239 -3.98 -20.83 9.21
N LEU A 240 -3.90 -22.16 9.41
CA LEU A 240 -3.60 -22.74 10.73
C LEU A 240 -2.19 -22.42 11.21
N LEU A 241 -1.25 -22.20 10.30
CA LEU A 241 0.13 -21.82 10.62
C LEU A 241 0.17 -20.49 11.38
N GLU A 242 -0.62 -19.52 10.92
CA GLU A 242 -0.68 -18.17 11.50
C GLU A 242 -1.37 -18.14 12.88
N VAL A 243 -2.42 -18.96 13.07
CA VAL A 243 -3.22 -18.89 14.31
C VAL A 243 -2.92 -19.97 15.34
N ARG A 244 -2.50 -21.17 14.92
CA ARG A 244 -2.39 -22.37 15.76
C ARG A 244 -1.14 -23.20 15.44
N MET A 245 -0.02 -22.51 15.23
CA MET A 245 1.32 -23.11 15.15
C MET A 245 1.57 -24.12 16.28
N ASP A 246 1.10 -23.85 17.50
CA ASP A 246 1.22 -24.74 18.67
C ASP A 246 0.76 -26.18 18.41
N ARG A 247 -0.28 -26.36 17.58
CA ARG A 247 -0.84 -27.67 17.23
C ARG A 247 -0.24 -28.29 15.98
N LEU A 248 0.32 -27.49 15.08
CA LEU A 248 1.00 -28.00 13.90
C LEU A 248 2.42 -28.48 14.20
N MET A 249 3.09 -27.86 15.18
CA MET A 249 4.49 -28.14 15.55
C MET A 249 4.83 -29.64 15.72
N PRO A 250 4.02 -30.47 16.40
CA PRO A 250 4.31 -31.90 16.53
C PRO A 250 4.37 -32.68 15.20
N HIS A 251 3.75 -32.14 14.15
CA HIS A 251 3.64 -32.74 12.82
C HIS A 251 4.35 -31.92 11.73
N MET A 252 5.16 -30.93 12.13
CA MET A 252 5.70 -29.93 11.20
C MET A 252 6.59 -30.55 10.11
N SER A 253 7.37 -31.58 10.45
CA SER A 253 8.18 -32.32 9.49
C SER A 253 7.33 -32.93 8.38
N GLN A 254 6.22 -33.57 8.74
CA GLN A 254 5.30 -34.19 7.77
C GLN A 254 4.55 -33.14 6.95
N ILE A 255 4.20 -32.01 7.58
CA ILE A 255 3.55 -30.88 6.89
C ILE A 255 4.49 -30.30 5.84
N ILE A 256 5.76 -30.06 6.17
CA ILE A 256 6.76 -29.53 5.22
C ILE A 256 6.98 -30.49 4.06
N GLU A 257 7.12 -31.80 4.33
CA GLU A 257 7.24 -32.80 3.26
C GLU A 257 6.01 -32.82 2.35
N TYR A 258 4.82 -32.71 2.93
CA TYR A 258 3.57 -32.63 2.19
C TYR A 258 3.49 -31.36 1.34
N MET A 259 3.75 -30.19 1.92
CA MET A 259 3.70 -28.91 1.22
C MET A 259 4.76 -28.85 0.11
N LEU A 260 5.97 -29.35 0.35
CA LEU A 260 7.03 -29.40 -0.67
C LEU A 260 6.64 -30.27 -1.87
N LEU A 261 5.89 -31.35 -1.62
CA LEU A 261 5.31 -32.18 -2.68
C LEU A 261 4.17 -31.46 -3.41
N ARG A 262 3.30 -30.74 -2.68
CA ARG A 262 2.14 -30.02 -3.27
C ARG A 262 2.53 -28.75 -4.01
N THR A 263 3.60 -28.06 -3.62
CA THR A 263 4.20 -26.96 -4.40
C THR A 263 4.64 -27.41 -5.80
N GLN A 264 4.83 -28.73 -6.00
CA GLN A 264 5.17 -29.34 -7.28
C GLN A 264 3.98 -30.08 -7.91
N ASP A 265 2.75 -29.82 -7.47
CA ASP A 265 1.54 -30.42 -8.05
C ASP A 265 1.38 -29.98 -9.52
N SER A 266 0.75 -30.84 -10.33
CA SER A 266 0.47 -30.52 -11.73
C SER A 266 -0.65 -29.51 -11.90
N ASP A 267 -1.52 -29.40 -10.88
CA ASP A 267 -2.54 -28.36 -10.81
C ASP A 267 -1.92 -27.08 -10.22
N GLU A 268 -1.90 -26.00 -11.01
CA GLU A 268 -1.30 -24.73 -10.58
C GLU A 268 -2.01 -24.11 -9.37
N GLY A 269 -3.32 -24.33 -9.21
CA GLY A 269 -4.08 -23.84 -8.06
C GLY A 269 -3.64 -24.53 -6.77
N VAL A 270 -3.44 -25.85 -6.79
CA VAL A 270 -2.87 -26.57 -5.63
C VAL A 270 -1.43 -26.14 -5.35
N ALA A 271 -0.62 -25.97 -6.38
CA ALA A 271 0.77 -25.55 -6.24
C ALA A 271 0.90 -24.14 -5.65
N LEU A 272 0.01 -23.21 -6.04
CA LEU A 272 -0.06 -21.85 -5.51
C LEU A 272 -0.38 -21.85 -4.01
N GLU A 273 -1.49 -22.46 -3.60
CA GLU A 273 -1.88 -22.53 -2.17
C GLU A 273 -0.82 -23.22 -1.31
N ALA A 274 -0.15 -24.25 -1.85
CA ALA A 274 0.95 -24.91 -1.16
C ALA A 274 2.21 -24.04 -1.08
N SER A 275 2.41 -23.13 -2.04
CA SER A 275 3.55 -22.20 -2.03
C SER A 275 3.38 -21.08 -1.02
N GLU A 276 2.15 -20.64 -0.76
CA GLU A 276 1.85 -19.63 0.26
C GLU A 276 2.26 -20.08 1.66
N PHE A 277 2.29 -21.39 1.91
CA PHE A 277 2.83 -21.95 3.15
C PHE A 277 4.26 -21.47 3.44
N TRP A 278 5.10 -21.29 2.41
CA TRP A 278 6.48 -20.85 2.61
C TRP A 278 6.56 -19.38 3.02
N LEU A 279 5.68 -18.53 2.49
CA LEU A 279 5.53 -17.13 2.89
C LEU A 279 5.09 -17.04 4.36
N SER A 280 3.95 -17.65 4.69
CA SER A 280 3.42 -17.62 6.05
C SER A 280 4.37 -18.28 7.06
N LEU A 281 5.16 -19.28 6.66
CA LEU A 281 6.17 -19.88 7.54
C LEU A 281 7.37 -18.96 7.75
N ALA A 282 7.82 -18.24 6.72
CA ALA A 282 9.00 -17.37 6.78
C ALA A 282 8.81 -16.18 7.73
N GLU A 283 7.59 -15.69 7.91
CA GLU A 283 7.24 -14.67 8.90
C GLU A 283 7.33 -15.17 10.36
N GLN A 284 7.41 -16.49 10.57
CA GLN A 284 7.44 -17.08 11.91
C GLN A 284 8.88 -17.12 12.42
N SER A 285 9.07 -16.66 13.66
CA SER A 285 10.39 -16.69 14.33
C SER A 285 11.09 -18.06 14.36
N ILE A 286 10.33 -19.16 14.26
CA ILE A 286 10.85 -20.53 14.26
C ILE A 286 11.25 -21.04 12.86
N CYS A 287 11.00 -20.27 11.80
CA CYS A 287 11.22 -20.69 10.41
C CYS A 287 12.60 -21.30 10.20
N LYS A 288 13.64 -20.57 10.62
CA LYS A 288 15.03 -20.97 10.42
C LYS A 288 15.31 -22.35 11.01
N ASP A 289 14.83 -22.64 12.21
CA ASP A 289 15.06 -23.92 12.89
C ASP A 289 14.37 -25.10 12.20
N VAL A 290 13.15 -24.87 11.72
CA VAL A 290 12.30 -25.93 11.15
C VAL A 290 12.66 -26.18 9.68
N LEU A 291 12.93 -25.13 8.91
CA LEU A 291 13.06 -25.20 7.45
C LEU A 291 14.51 -25.41 6.99
N ALA A 292 15.53 -25.12 7.81
CA ALA A 292 16.94 -25.31 7.45
C ALA A 292 17.26 -26.70 6.83
N PRO A 293 16.73 -27.83 7.34
CA PRO A 293 17.00 -29.16 6.76
C PRO A 293 16.40 -29.36 5.35
N TYR A 294 15.36 -28.60 5.02
CA TYR A 294 14.58 -28.73 3.79
C TYR A 294 14.93 -27.67 2.74
N LEU A 295 15.59 -26.57 3.15
CA LEU A 295 15.99 -25.47 2.27
C LEU A 295 16.74 -25.93 0.99
N PRO A 296 17.66 -26.92 1.03
CA PRO A 296 18.32 -27.42 -0.18
C PRO A 296 17.37 -28.07 -1.20
N GLN A 297 16.22 -28.57 -0.76
CA GLN A 297 15.20 -29.18 -1.61
C GLN A 297 14.16 -28.15 -2.05
N LEU A 298 13.82 -27.19 -1.17
CA LEU A 298 12.84 -26.15 -1.42
C LEU A 298 13.34 -25.09 -2.41
N ALA A 299 14.57 -24.57 -2.25
CA ALA A 299 15.07 -23.49 -3.09
C ALA A 299 15.04 -23.82 -4.60
N PRO A 300 15.46 -25.02 -5.07
CA PRO A 300 15.31 -25.40 -6.48
C PRO A 300 13.85 -25.48 -6.97
N VAL A 301 12.92 -25.79 -6.07
CA VAL A 301 11.49 -25.85 -6.38
C VAL A 301 10.92 -24.44 -6.56
N LEU A 302 11.23 -23.52 -5.63
CA LEU A 302 10.83 -22.11 -5.75
C LEU A 302 11.39 -21.47 -7.03
N VAL A 303 12.70 -21.62 -7.29
CA VAL A 303 13.32 -21.08 -8.52
C VAL A 303 12.71 -21.67 -9.80
N ARG A 304 12.20 -22.91 -9.75
CA ARG A 304 11.45 -23.48 -10.87
C ARG A 304 10.04 -22.90 -10.99
N GLY A 305 9.35 -22.70 -9.87
CA GLY A 305 8.04 -22.05 -9.81
C GLY A 305 8.06 -20.61 -10.30
N MET A 306 9.21 -19.94 -10.21
CA MET A 306 9.43 -18.59 -10.74
C MET A 306 9.45 -18.50 -12.28
N ARG A 307 9.37 -19.60 -13.03
CA ARG A 307 9.29 -19.56 -14.51
C ARG A 307 7.89 -19.15 -14.94
N TYR A 308 7.79 -18.33 -15.99
CA TYR A 308 6.50 -18.04 -16.61
C TYR A 308 5.81 -19.32 -17.10
N SER A 309 4.50 -19.43 -16.85
CA SER A 309 3.67 -20.48 -17.47
C SER A 309 3.50 -20.20 -18.96
N GLU A 310 3.12 -21.23 -19.74
CA GLU A 310 2.82 -21.03 -21.17
C GLU A 310 1.64 -20.05 -21.36
N ILE A 311 0.68 -20.06 -20.44
CA ILE A 311 -0.48 -19.17 -20.43
C ILE A 311 -0.02 -17.73 -20.18
N ASP A 312 0.86 -17.50 -19.20
CA ASP A 312 1.42 -16.17 -18.92
C ASP A 312 2.17 -15.63 -20.13
N ILE A 313 3.00 -16.45 -20.78
CA ILE A 313 3.76 -16.03 -21.98
C ILE A 313 2.80 -15.58 -23.09
N ILE A 314 1.64 -16.22 -23.24
CA ILE A 314 0.62 -15.84 -24.22
C ILE A 314 -0.09 -14.55 -23.81
N LEU A 315 -0.52 -14.45 -22.55
CA LEU A 315 -1.23 -13.29 -21.99
C LEU A 315 -0.36 -12.03 -22.02
N LEU A 316 0.90 -12.14 -21.61
CA LEU A 316 1.94 -11.08 -21.67
C LEU A 316 2.29 -10.66 -23.09
N LYS A 317 1.74 -11.35 -24.11
CA LYS A 317 2.18 -11.26 -25.50
C LYS A 317 3.70 -11.39 -25.60
N GLY A 318 4.33 -12.34 -24.89
CA GLY A 318 5.79 -12.49 -24.76
C GLY A 318 6.59 -12.74 -26.05
N ASN A 319 5.91 -12.75 -27.20
CA ASN A 319 6.51 -12.74 -28.54
C ASN A 319 6.45 -11.37 -29.24
N VAL A 320 5.82 -10.36 -28.61
CA VAL A 320 5.76 -8.98 -29.08
C VAL A 320 6.97 -8.24 -28.53
N GLU A 321 7.91 -7.92 -29.41
CA GLU A 321 9.12 -7.17 -29.07
C GLU A 321 8.97 -5.66 -29.37
N GLU A 322 7.92 -5.27 -30.09
CA GLU A 322 7.65 -3.90 -30.52
C GLU A 322 6.15 -3.60 -30.44
N ASP A 323 5.75 -2.70 -29.53
CA ASP A 323 4.38 -2.22 -29.35
C ASP A 323 4.29 -0.75 -28.84
N ASP A 324 5.40 -0.01 -28.87
CA ASP A 324 5.49 1.40 -28.48
C ASP A 324 4.55 2.33 -29.27
N MET A 325 4.21 1.97 -30.51
CA MET A 325 3.27 2.70 -31.36
C MET A 325 1.81 2.29 -31.18
N VAL A 326 1.51 1.31 -30.32
CA VAL A 326 0.15 0.81 -30.09
C VAL A 326 -0.47 1.57 -28.91
N PRO A 327 -1.54 2.38 -29.12
CA PRO A 327 -2.22 3.09 -28.04
C PRO A 327 -2.68 2.14 -26.93
N ASP A 328 -2.60 2.59 -25.69
CA ASP A 328 -3.16 1.86 -24.55
C ASP A 328 -4.69 1.85 -24.62
N ARG A 329 -5.28 0.77 -24.12
CA ARG A 329 -6.73 0.69 -23.97
C ARG A 329 -7.11 1.27 -22.61
N GLU A 330 -8.27 1.91 -22.52
CA GLU A 330 -8.80 2.43 -21.25
C GLU A 330 -8.93 1.33 -20.18
N GLU A 331 -9.24 0.09 -20.58
CA GLU A 331 -9.31 -1.08 -19.70
C GLU A 331 -7.96 -1.55 -19.14
N ASP A 332 -6.85 -1.16 -19.76
CA ASP A 332 -5.48 -1.51 -19.35
C ASP A 332 -4.86 -0.45 -18.42
N ILE A 333 -5.55 0.68 -18.20
CA ILE A 333 -5.09 1.78 -17.36
C ILE A 333 -5.74 1.67 -16.00
N ARG A 334 -4.95 1.31 -14.97
CA ARG A 334 -5.47 1.16 -13.61
C ARG A 334 -5.88 2.51 -13.01
N PRO A 335 -6.91 2.54 -12.16
CA PRO A 335 -7.17 3.70 -11.31
C PRO A 335 -5.96 3.94 -10.40
N ARG A 336 -5.33 5.09 -10.56
CA ARG A 336 -4.26 5.55 -9.67
C ARG A 336 -4.82 6.52 -8.65
N PHE A 337 -4.36 6.37 -7.40
CA PHE A 337 -4.77 7.18 -6.27
C PHE A 337 -3.57 8.00 -5.77
N HIS A 338 -3.79 9.26 -5.41
CA HIS A 338 -2.73 10.15 -4.95
C HIS A 338 -2.42 9.91 -3.46
N LYS A 339 -1.13 9.83 -3.12
CA LYS A 339 -0.67 9.78 -1.71
C LYS A 339 -0.27 11.16 -1.22
N SER A 340 -0.90 11.62 -0.14
CA SER A 340 -0.58 12.91 0.49
C SER A 340 0.87 13.02 0.94
N ARG A 341 1.47 14.20 0.72
CA ARG A 341 2.84 14.51 1.13
C ARG A 341 3.03 14.45 2.65
N THR A 342 4.01 13.68 3.11
CA THR A 342 4.46 13.63 4.51
C THR A 342 5.77 14.41 4.67
N HIS A 343 5.84 15.36 5.61
CA HIS A 343 7.07 16.12 5.84
C HIS A 343 8.11 15.26 6.58
N THR A 344 9.23 14.95 5.93
CA THR A 344 10.32 14.13 6.48
C THR A 344 11.59 14.97 6.70
N VAL A 345 12.40 14.58 7.68
CA VAL A 345 13.71 15.21 7.93
C VAL A 345 14.80 14.30 7.39
N LYS A 346 15.73 14.84 6.59
CA LYS A 346 16.79 14.03 5.96
C LYS A 346 17.74 13.43 7.02
N SER A 347 17.64 12.12 7.26
CA SER A 347 18.54 11.35 8.13
C SER A 347 19.94 11.20 7.51
N GLY A 348 20.97 11.21 8.35
CA GLY A 348 22.36 11.00 7.95
C GLY A 348 22.66 9.52 7.78
N ASP A 349 22.91 9.09 6.55
CA ASP A 349 23.58 7.84 6.17
C ASP A 349 23.33 6.62 7.07
N THR A 350 22.15 6.04 6.94
CA THR A 350 21.88 4.61 7.17
C THR A 350 20.71 4.24 6.29
N SER A 351 20.94 3.30 5.39
CA SER A 351 20.02 2.57 4.50
C SER A 351 18.96 1.76 5.26
N GLN A 352 18.34 2.34 6.29
CA GLN A 352 17.32 1.73 7.15
C GLN A 352 16.11 2.66 7.37
N ALA A 353 16.01 3.76 6.62
CA ALA A 353 14.84 4.64 6.66
C ALA A 353 13.75 4.23 5.66
N ALA A 354 13.96 3.15 4.89
CA ALA A 354 12.95 2.57 4.01
C ALA A 354 12.05 1.54 4.73
N GLY A 355 12.42 1.09 5.95
CA GLY A 355 11.78 -0.06 6.60
C GLY A 355 10.40 0.11 7.24
N ASP A 356 9.72 1.25 7.01
CA ASP A 356 8.33 1.44 7.48
C ASP A 356 7.34 1.70 6.33
N ASP A 357 7.81 1.77 5.07
CA ASP A 357 6.99 1.81 3.84
C ASP A 357 7.18 0.52 2.99
N GLU A 358 7.79 -0.54 3.55
CA GLU A 358 8.14 -1.79 2.85
C GLU A 358 6.95 -2.69 2.47
N ASP A 359 5.72 -2.37 2.90
CA ASP A 359 4.53 -3.16 2.54
C ASP A 359 4.04 -2.92 1.09
N GLU A 360 4.63 -1.99 0.33
CA GLU A 360 4.18 -1.65 -1.03
C GLU A 360 5.22 -1.90 -2.16
N ASP A 361 6.50 -2.14 -1.85
CA ASP A 361 7.58 -2.17 -2.86
C ASP A 361 7.70 -3.48 -3.67
N PHE A 362 6.89 -4.50 -3.37
CA PHE A 362 6.85 -5.71 -4.22
C PHE A 362 6.00 -5.51 -5.49
N ASP A 363 5.22 -4.44 -5.58
CA ASP A 363 4.22 -4.21 -6.66
C ASP A 363 4.73 -3.33 -7.83
N ASP A 364 5.74 -2.49 -7.62
CA ASP A 364 6.02 -1.33 -8.50
C ASP A 364 6.81 -1.58 -9.81
N GLY A 365 7.01 -2.83 -10.23
CA GLY A 365 7.75 -3.09 -11.49
C GLY A 365 7.47 -4.39 -12.23
N LEU A 366 6.61 -5.27 -11.71
CA LEU A 366 6.31 -6.56 -12.34
C LEU A 366 4.82 -6.79 -12.62
N ASP A 367 3.93 -5.89 -12.21
CA ASP A 367 2.53 -6.24 -11.99
C ASP A 367 1.48 -5.37 -12.70
N ASP A 368 1.70 -5.01 -13.96
CA ASP A 368 0.86 -3.99 -14.59
C ASP A 368 0.20 -4.43 -15.92
N ASP A 369 -0.32 -5.66 -15.96
CA ASP A 369 -1.22 -6.12 -17.03
C ASP A 369 -2.54 -6.63 -16.41
N SER A 370 -3.68 -6.17 -16.93
CA SER A 370 -5.02 -6.36 -16.36
C SER A 370 -5.45 -7.83 -16.26
N SER A 371 -4.79 -8.73 -16.99
CA SER A 371 -5.00 -10.19 -16.92
C SER A 371 -3.99 -10.95 -16.03
N LEU A 372 -2.93 -10.29 -15.56
CA LEU A 372 -1.83 -10.89 -14.77
C LEU A 372 -1.57 -10.18 -13.43
N SER A 373 -2.42 -9.22 -13.07
CA SER A 373 -2.61 -8.73 -11.70
C SER A 373 -2.93 -9.85 -10.71
N GLU A 374 -3.43 -10.99 -11.19
CA GLU A 374 -3.77 -12.09 -10.32
C GLU A 374 -2.50 -12.70 -9.71
N TRP A 375 -2.51 -12.82 -8.40
CA TRP A 375 -1.51 -13.53 -7.62
C TRP A 375 -1.36 -14.95 -8.16
N ASN A 376 -0.13 -15.36 -8.51
CA ASN A 376 0.13 -16.61 -9.19
C ASN A 376 1.36 -17.33 -8.62
N LEU A 377 1.58 -18.57 -9.06
CA LEU A 377 2.66 -19.43 -8.54
C LEU A 377 4.04 -18.79 -8.70
N ARG A 378 4.27 -18.08 -9.81
CA ARG A 378 5.54 -17.40 -10.09
C ARG A 378 5.82 -16.28 -9.08
N LYS A 379 4.84 -15.40 -8.84
CA LYS A 379 4.95 -14.30 -7.87
C LYS A 379 5.13 -14.85 -6.45
N CYS A 380 4.30 -15.81 -6.06
CA CYS A 380 4.37 -16.46 -4.76
C CYS A 380 5.73 -17.14 -4.53
N SER A 381 6.27 -17.83 -5.54
CA SER A 381 7.60 -18.45 -5.44
C SER A 381 8.73 -17.43 -5.29
N ALA A 382 8.64 -16.29 -6.00
CA ALA A 382 9.63 -15.21 -5.93
C ALA A 382 9.59 -14.52 -4.56
N ALA A 383 8.39 -14.16 -4.10
CA ALA A 383 8.17 -13.56 -2.78
C ALA A 383 8.64 -14.51 -1.66
N ALA A 384 8.29 -15.80 -1.74
CA ALA A 384 8.77 -16.80 -0.79
C ALA A 384 10.30 -16.87 -0.74
N LEU A 385 10.98 -16.81 -1.89
CA LEU A 385 12.44 -16.80 -1.94
C LEU A 385 13.04 -15.52 -1.35
N ASP A 386 12.42 -14.36 -1.57
CA ASP A 386 12.87 -13.07 -1.00
C ASP A 386 12.78 -13.09 0.54
N VAL A 387 11.61 -13.42 1.09
CA VAL A 387 11.45 -13.49 2.56
C VAL A 387 12.38 -14.55 3.16
N LEU A 388 12.57 -15.71 2.50
CA LEU A 388 13.53 -16.72 2.95
C LEU A 388 14.98 -16.22 2.88
N ALA A 389 15.36 -15.41 1.89
CA ALA A 389 16.67 -14.78 1.85
C ALA A 389 16.86 -13.83 3.04
N ASN A 390 15.82 -13.10 3.44
CA ASN A 390 15.81 -12.25 4.62
C ASN A 390 15.85 -13.03 5.95
N VAL A 391 15.32 -14.26 6.01
CA VAL A 391 15.40 -15.12 7.21
C VAL A 391 16.76 -15.84 7.32
N PHE A 392 17.28 -16.35 6.22
CA PHE A 392 18.48 -17.18 6.21
C PHE A 392 19.77 -16.39 5.97
N HIS A 393 19.68 -15.21 5.37
CA HIS A 393 20.82 -14.39 4.94
C HIS A 393 21.84 -15.23 4.16
N GLU A 394 23.14 -15.11 4.48
CA GLU A 394 24.22 -15.77 3.76
C GLU A 394 24.16 -17.30 3.83
N ASP A 395 23.40 -17.90 4.77
CA ASP A 395 23.19 -19.35 4.85
C ASP A 395 22.42 -19.88 3.62
N CYS A 396 21.70 -19.01 2.91
CA CYS A 396 20.98 -19.34 1.67
C CYS A 396 21.92 -19.47 0.46
N LEU A 397 23.04 -18.72 0.44
CA LEU A 397 23.92 -18.60 -0.72
C LEU A 397 24.57 -19.92 -1.19
N PRO A 398 25.07 -20.81 -0.32
CA PRO A 398 25.63 -22.10 -0.74
C PRO A 398 24.66 -22.97 -1.54
N ILE A 399 23.35 -22.76 -1.34
CA ILE A 399 22.26 -23.51 -1.99
C ILE A 399 21.86 -22.80 -3.29
N VAL A 400 21.67 -21.47 -3.25
CA VAL A 400 21.12 -20.71 -4.38
C VAL A 400 22.18 -20.42 -5.46
N LEU A 401 23.44 -20.16 -5.09
CA LEU A 401 24.49 -19.83 -6.07
C LEU A 401 24.71 -20.91 -7.14
N PRO A 402 24.74 -22.22 -6.83
CA PRO A 402 24.78 -23.26 -7.85
C PRO A 402 23.59 -23.20 -8.82
N ILE A 403 22.38 -22.95 -8.30
CA ILE A 403 21.17 -22.86 -9.11
C ILE A 403 21.27 -21.66 -10.05
N LEU A 404 21.69 -20.50 -9.54
CA LEU A 404 21.89 -19.28 -10.34
C LEU A 404 22.93 -19.48 -11.44
N LYS A 405 24.02 -20.20 -11.18
CA LYS A 405 25.02 -20.50 -12.22
C LYS A 405 24.43 -21.31 -13.40
N ASP A 406 23.52 -22.22 -13.10
CA ASP A 406 22.88 -23.05 -14.13
C ASP A 406 21.76 -22.30 -14.87
N THR A 407 21.08 -21.35 -14.20
CA THR A 407 19.95 -20.62 -14.78
C THR A 407 20.38 -19.35 -15.52
N LEU A 408 21.23 -18.50 -14.92
CA LEU A 408 21.57 -17.17 -15.46
C LEU A 408 22.15 -17.22 -16.87
N PHE A 409 22.90 -18.26 -17.22
CA PHE A 409 23.57 -18.38 -18.52
C PHE A 409 22.86 -19.37 -19.47
N HIS A 410 21.65 -19.79 -19.13
CA HIS A 410 20.91 -20.76 -19.92
C HIS A 410 20.50 -20.21 -21.30
N GLN A 411 20.47 -21.07 -22.32
CA GLN A 411 20.13 -20.67 -23.70
C GLN A 411 18.64 -20.39 -23.89
N GLU A 412 17.79 -21.13 -23.15
CA GLU A 412 16.35 -20.87 -23.11
C GLU A 412 16.06 -19.66 -22.23
N TRP A 413 15.41 -18.66 -22.82
CA TRP A 413 15.17 -17.38 -22.18
C TRP A 413 14.30 -17.49 -20.93
N VAL A 414 13.33 -18.42 -20.88
CA VAL A 414 12.44 -18.61 -19.71
C VAL A 414 13.26 -19.03 -18.47
N ILE A 415 14.26 -19.89 -18.68
CA ILE A 415 15.13 -20.35 -17.59
C ILE A 415 16.10 -19.23 -17.19
N LYS A 416 16.70 -18.54 -18.18
CA LYS A 416 17.54 -17.36 -17.93
C LYS A 416 16.81 -16.31 -17.11
N GLU A 417 15.62 -15.94 -17.56
CA GLU A 417 14.74 -14.94 -16.96
C GLU A 417 14.42 -15.31 -15.51
N SER A 418 14.04 -16.56 -15.22
CA SER A 418 13.82 -17.01 -13.83
C SER A 418 15.07 -16.92 -12.95
N GLY A 419 16.27 -17.11 -13.53
CA GLY A 419 17.53 -16.92 -12.84
C GLY A 419 17.82 -15.45 -12.52
N VAL A 420 17.48 -14.53 -13.44
CA VAL A 420 17.61 -13.09 -13.22
C VAL A 420 16.64 -12.64 -12.11
N LEU A 421 15.37 -13.06 -12.16
CA LEU A 421 14.39 -12.80 -11.10
C LEU A 421 14.88 -13.35 -9.74
N ALA A 422 15.39 -14.58 -9.69
CA ALA A 422 15.90 -15.17 -8.45
C ALA A 422 17.13 -14.42 -7.90
N LEU A 423 17.99 -13.87 -8.77
CA LEU A 423 19.12 -13.04 -8.35
C LEU A 423 18.66 -11.70 -7.74
N GLY A 424 17.60 -11.10 -8.26
CA GLY A 424 16.99 -9.90 -7.68
C GLY A 424 16.27 -10.19 -6.36
N ALA A 425 15.50 -11.28 -6.29
CA ALA A 425 14.74 -11.67 -5.10
C ALA A 425 15.64 -11.92 -3.88
N ILE A 426 16.86 -12.44 -4.04
CA ILE A 426 17.77 -12.65 -2.90
C ILE A 426 18.59 -11.40 -2.52
N ALA A 427 18.47 -10.30 -3.27
CA ALA A 427 19.42 -9.18 -3.20
C ALA A 427 19.47 -8.57 -1.80
N GLU A 428 18.32 -8.31 -1.20
CA GLU A 428 18.19 -7.63 0.08
C GLU A 428 18.70 -8.49 1.23
N GLY A 429 18.14 -9.69 1.41
CA GLY A 429 18.52 -10.59 2.49
C GLY A 429 19.95 -11.13 2.41
N CYS A 430 20.52 -11.25 1.19
CA CYS A 430 21.86 -11.81 0.97
C CYS A 430 22.92 -10.81 0.48
N MET A 431 22.65 -9.49 0.53
CA MET A 431 23.50 -8.46 -0.07
C MET A 431 24.98 -8.62 0.30
N GLN A 432 25.28 -8.75 1.59
CA GLN A 432 26.65 -8.76 2.10
C GLN A 432 27.48 -9.93 1.55
N GLY A 433 26.87 -11.13 1.44
CA GLY A 433 27.52 -12.29 0.84
C GLY A 433 27.63 -12.23 -0.69
N MET A 434 26.74 -11.46 -1.34
CA MET A 434 26.72 -11.26 -2.79
C MET A 434 27.77 -10.25 -3.28
N ILE A 435 28.21 -9.29 -2.46
CA ILE A 435 29.19 -8.24 -2.83
C ILE A 435 30.42 -8.79 -3.57
N GLN A 436 30.94 -9.94 -3.18
CA GLN A 436 32.12 -10.54 -3.83
C GLN A 436 31.86 -11.01 -5.28
N HIS A 437 30.60 -11.22 -5.64
CA HIS A 437 30.15 -11.69 -6.96
C HIS A 437 29.66 -10.54 -7.86
N LEU A 438 29.22 -9.42 -7.28
CA LEU A 438 28.70 -8.25 -8.01
C LEU A 438 29.66 -7.67 -9.07
N PRO A 439 30.99 -7.64 -8.88
CA PRO A 439 31.91 -7.18 -9.92
C PRO A 439 31.83 -7.95 -11.25
N GLU A 440 31.37 -9.21 -11.23
CA GLU A 440 31.13 -10.01 -12.43
C GLU A 440 29.65 -9.98 -12.85
N LEU A 441 28.73 -10.06 -11.88
CA LEU A 441 27.29 -10.14 -12.13
C LEU A 441 26.71 -8.82 -12.67
N ILE A 442 27.11 -7.66 -12.17
CA ILE A 442 26.55 -6.38 -12.62
C ILE A 442 26.90 -6.11 -14.09
N PRO A 443 28.16 -6.22 -14.55
CA PRO A 443 28.48 -6.10 -15.97
C PRO A 443 27.73 -7.12 -16.85
N TYR A 444 27.52 -8.34 -16.35
CA TYR A 444 26.72 -9.35 -17.04
C TYR A 444 25.26 -8.90 -17.20
N LEU A 445 24.61 -8.46 -16.12
CA LEU A 445 23.24 -7.96 -16.15
C LEU A 445 23.10 -6.72 -17.04
N ILE A 446 24.06 -5.79 -17.03
CA ILE A 446 24.07 -4.66 -17.97
C ILE A 446 24.05 -5.16 -19.42
N SER A 447 24.75 -6.25 -19.74
CA SER A 447 24.69 -6.86 -21.08
C SER A 447 23.31 -7.48 -21.39
N CYS A 448 22.59 -7.98 -20.38
CA CYS A 448 21.25 -8.53 -20.53
C CYS A 448 20.18 -7.47 -20.82
N LEU A 449 20.43 -6.18 -20.52
CA LEU A 449 19.57 -5.08 -20.97
C LEU A 449 19.47 -4.99 -22.50
N SER A 450 20.40 -5.60 -23.24
CA SER A 450 20.36 -5.69 -24.69
C SER A 450 19.90 -7.07 -25.21
N ASP A 451 19.30 -7.93 -24.37
CA ASP A 451 18.78 -9.23 -24.81
C ASP A 451 17.64 -9.05 -25.83
N LYS A 452 17.56 -9.98 -26.77
CA LYS A 452 16.54 -10.00 -27.83
C LYS A 452 15.12 -10.15 -27.28
N LYS A 453 14.94 -10.67 -26.06
CA LYS A 453 13.64 -10.91 -25.43
C LYS A 453 13.26 -9.78 -24.47
N ALA A 454 12.14 -9.10 -24.76
CA ALA A 454 11.60 -8.02 -23.94
C ALA A 454 11.42 -8.41 -22.47
N LEU A 455 10.89 -9.61 -22.19
CA LEU A 455 10.70 -10.09 -20.82
C LEU A 455 12.03 -10.27 -20.06
N VAL A 456 13.12 -10.65 -20.76
CA VAL A 456 14.45 -10.70 -20.14
C VAL A 456 14.96 -9.29 -19.85
N ARG A 457 14.79 -8.35 -20.79
CA ARG A 457 15.20 -6.95 -20.58
C ARG A 457 14.48 -6.32 -19.40
N SER A 458 13.16 -6.51 -19.31
CA SER A 458 12.30 -6.00 -18.24
C SER A 458 12.75 -6.50 -16.87
N ILE A 459 12.90 -7.82 -16.67
CA ILE A 459 13.35 -8.34 -15.36
C ILE A 459 14.79 -7.92 -15.02
N THR A 460 15.62 -7.72 -16.04
CA THR A 460 17.00 -7.25 -15.85
C THR A 460 17.02 -5.81 -15.32
N CYS A 461 16.11 -4.94 -15.79
CA CYS A 461 15.96 -3.59 -15.24
C CYS A 461 15.68 -3.67 -13.72
N TRP A 462 14.65 -4.41 -13.34
CA TRP A 462 14.25 -4.58 -11.94
C TRP A 462 15.36 -5.22 -11.09
N THR A 463 16.04 -6.24 -11.60
CA THR A 463 17.13 -6.88 -10.87
C THR A 463 18.31 -5.92 -10.66
N LEU A 464 18.63 -5.08 -11.63
CA LEU A 464 19.69 -4.08 -11.50
C LEU A 464 19.35 -2.99 -10.48
N SER A 465 18.08 -2.57 -10.38
CA SER A 465 17.67 -1.57 -9.37
C SER A 465 17.81 -2.11 -7.95
N ARG A 466 17.55 -3.40 -7.70
CA ARG A 466 17.78 -4.04 -6.38
C ARG A 466 19.25 -4.02 -5.92
N TYR A 467 20.21 -3.75 -6.82
CA TYR A 467 21.63 -3.57 -6.49
C TYR A 467 22.14 -2.13 -6.72
N ALA A 468 21.24 -1.15 -6.92
CA ALA A 468 21.59 0.24 -7.24
C ALA A 468 22.51 0.87 -6.19
N ASN A 469 22.20 0.68 -4.89
CA ASN A 469 23.03 1.19 -3.80
C ASN A 469 24.51 0.75 -3.91
N TRP A 470 24.75 -0.53 -4.22
CA TRP A 470 26.11 -1.02 -4.41
C TRP A 470 26.79 -0.36 -5.61
N VAL A 471 26.07 -0.23 -6.73
CA VAL A 471 26.57 0.35 -7.98
C VAL A 471 26.98 1.82 -7.80
N VAL A 472 26.17 2.61 -7.10
CA VAL A 472 26.44 4.03 -6.81
C VAL A 472 27.69 4.19 -5.97
N ASN A 473 27.94 3.27 -5.03
CA ASN A 473 29.11 3.29 -4.15
C ASN A 473 30.41 2.78 -4.80
N GLN A 474 30.40 2.44 -6.09
CA GLN A 474 31.59 2.03 -6.85
C GLN A 474 32.13 3.16 -7.78
N PRO A 475 33.34 3.02 -8.35
CA PRO A 475 33.83 3.97 -9.35
C PRO A 475 32.86 4.13 -10.53
N HIS A 476 32.40 5.37 -10.78
CA HIS A 476 31.31 5.65 -11.72
C HIS A 476 31.56 5.09 -13.13
N ASP A 477 32.77 5.28 -13.66
CA ASP A 477 33.13 4.85 -15.02
C ASP A 477 33.05 3.33 -15.22
N GLN A 478 33.08 2.55 -14.14
CA GLN A 478 33.07 1.09 -14.22
C GLN A 478 31.66 0.50 -14.15
N TYR A 479 30.75 1.09 -13.37
CA TYR A 479 29.41 0.50 -13.12
C TYR A 479 28.27 1.50 -13.31
N LEU A 480 28.22 2.60 -12.54
CA LEU A 480 27.09 3.55 -12.58
C LEU A 480 26.88 4.13 -13.98
N LYS A 481 27.93 4.61 -14.62
CA LYS A 481 27.82 5.24 -15.94
C LYS A 481 27.38 4.24 -17.03
N PRO A 482 28.00 3.05 -17.18
CA PRO A 482 27.48 2.03 -18.11
C PRO A 482 26.04 1.61 -17.83
N LEU A 483 25.68 1.43 -16.54
CA LEU A 483 24.31 1.08 -16.14
C LEU A 483 23.32 2.17 -16.57
N MET A 484 23.60 3.42 -16.21
CA MET A 484 22.79 4.58 -16.55
C MET A 484 22.63 4.71 -18.08
N GLU A 485 23.70 4.58 -18.85
CA GLU A 485 23.66 4.68 -20.32
C GLU A 485 22.80 3.59 -20.96
N GLU A 486 22.88 2.33 -20.50
CA GLU A 486 22.05 1.25 -21.03
C GLU A 486 20.59 1.33 -20.53
N MET A 487 20.36 1.74 -19.29
CA MET A 487 19.01 1.92 -18.73
C MET A 487 18.27 3.05 -19.46
N LEU A 488 18.92 4.18 -19.75
CA LEU A 488 18.36 5.28 -20.53
C LEU A 488 17.99 4.84 -21.96
N LYS A 489 18.73 3.88 -22.56
CA LYS A 489 18.31 3.27 -23.84
C LYS A 489 17.08 2.40 -23.69
N ARG A 490 16.88 1.74 -22.55
CA ARG A 490 15.68 0.92 -22.25
C ARG A 490 14.46 1.75 -21.91
N ILE A 491 14.62 2.93 -21.32
CA ILE A 491 13.54 3.94 -21.25
C ILE A 491 13.00 4.24 -22.65
N LEU A 492 13.81 4.14 -23.71
CA LEU A 492 13.37 4.33 -25.09
C LEU A 492 13.11 3.03 -25.88
N ASP A 493 12.93 1.90 -25.19
CA ASP A 493 12.69 0.59 -25.81
C ASP A 493 11.47 0.61 -26.73
N SER A 494 11.42 -0.31 -27.70
CA SER A 494 10.28 -0.49 -28.59
C SER A 494 9.13 -1.26 -27.94
N ASN A 495 9.38 -1.91 -26.80
CA ASN A 495 8.37 -2.62 -26.02
C ASN A 495 7.93 -1.80 -24.80
N LYS A 496 6.62 -1.61 -24.62
CA LYS A 496 6.04 -0.81 -23.54
C LYS A 496 6.32 -1.37 -22.15
N ARG A 497 6.35 -2.69 -21.96
CA ARG A 497 6.72 -3.30 -20.67
C ARG A 497 8.18 -3.04 -20.31
N VAL A 498 9.08 -3.00 -21.31
CA VAL A 498 10.49 -2.65 -21.05
C VAL A 498 10.65 -1.17 -20.73
N GLN A 499 9.89 -0.30 -21.40
CA GLN A 499 9.86 1.14 -21.08
C GLN A 499 9.45 1.36 -19.62
N GLU A 500 8.34 0.75 -19.19
CA GLU A 500 7.84 0.77 -17.81
C GLU A 500 8.91 0.29 -16.83
N ALA A 501 9.38 -0.95 -16.98
CA ALA A 501 10.37 -1.53 -16.07
C ALA A 501 11.67 -0.72 -16.02
N ALA A 502 12.13 -0.18 -17.15
CA ALA A 502 13.32 0.67 -17.20
C ALA A 502 13.10 2.03 -16.53
N CYS A 503 11.92 2.61 -16.68
CA CYS A 503 11.58 3.90 -16.09
C CYS A 503 11.49 3.79 -14.56
N SER A 504 10.76 2.80 -14.04
CA SER A 504 10.68 2.53 -12.60
C SER A 504 12.06 2.20 -12.01
N SER A 505 12.82 1.31 -12.67
CA SER A 505 14.18 0.96 -12.21
C SER A 505 15.15 2.14 -12.23
N PHE A 506 14.95 3.10 -13.14
CA PHE A 506 15.75 4.31 -13.20
C PHE A 506 15.37 5.29 -12.10
N ALA A 507 14.09 5.41 -11.73
CA ALA A 507 13.64 6.19 -10.59
C ALA A 507 14.30 5.69 -9.29
N THR A 508 14.33 4.38 -9.04
CA THR A 508 15.08 3.80 -7.90
C THR A 508 16.58 4.15 -7.95
N LEU A 509 17.19 4.14 -9.15
CA LEU A 509 18.59 4.54 -9.31
C LEU A 509 18.78 6.04 -9.02
N GLU A 510 17.81 6.89 -9.33
CA GLU A 510 17.83 8.33 -9.01
C GLU A 510 17.83 8.57 -7.50
N GLU A 511 16.98 7.86 -6.76
CA GLU A 511 16.89 7.94 -5.30
C GLU A 511 18.21 7.52 -4.63
N GLU A 512 18.82 6.44 -5.11
CA GLU A 512 20.10 5.94 -4.58
C GLU A 512 21.28 6.84 -4.96
N ALA A 513 21.32 7.32 -6.21
CA ALA A 513 22.43 8.12 -6.72
C ALA A 513 22.38 9.58 -6.26
N CYS A 514 21.19 10.14 -6.03
CA CYS A 514 21.01 11.54 -5.62
C CYS A 514 21.87 12.51 -6.46
N THR A 515 22.77 13.25 -5.81
CA THR A 515 23.64 14.24 -6.44
C THR A 515 24.73 13.65 -7.34
N GLU A 516 24.99 12.35 -7.27
CA GLU A 516 25.96 11.68 -8.14
C GLU A 516 25.52 11.67 -9.62
N LEU A 517 24.23 11.95 -9.89
CA LEU A 517 23.69 12.11 -11.25
C LEU A 517 23.92 13.49 -11.88
N VAL A 518 24.27 14.51 -11.08
CA VAL A 518 24.46 15.89 -11.54
C VAL A 518 25.42 16.00 -12.74
N PRO A 519 26.55 15.25 -12.82
CA PRO A 519 27.45 15.28 -13.98
C PRO A 519 26.80 14.81 -15.29
N TYR A 520 25.73 14.01 -15.22
CA TYR A 520 25.06 13.37 -16.36
C TYR A 520 23.69 13.98 -16.67
N LEU A 521 23.26 14.97 -15.89
CA LEU A 521 21.89 15.51 -15.88
C LEU A 521 21.38 15.95 -17.26
N GLU A 522 22.22 16.56 -18.10
CA GLU A 522 21.79 16.96 -19.46
C GLU A 522 21.40 15.76 -20.33
N TYR A 523 22.14 14.65 -20.21
CA TYR A 523 21.89 13.44 -20.99
C TYR A 523 20.62 12.72 -20.51
N ILE A 524 20.43 12.66 -19.19
CA ILE A 524 19.23 12.12 -18.55
C ILE A 524 18.00 12.90 -19.01
N LEU A 525 18.01 14.23 -18.85
CA LEU A 525 16.88 15.10 -19.22
C LEU A 525 16.50 14.99 -20.70
N LYS A 526 17.49 14.93 -21.61
CA LYS A 526 17.21 14.76 -23.05
C LYS A 526 16.51 13.43 -23.34
N THR A 527 16.84 12.38 -22.60
CA THR A 527 16.21 11.06 -22.76
C THR A 527 14.78 11.06 -22.23
N LEU A 528 14.57 11.54 -21.00
CA LEU A 528 13.24 11.64 -20.39
C LEU A 528 12.31 12.55 -21.22
N VAL A 529 12.84 13.68 -21.72
CA VAL A 529 12.06 14.58 -22.57
C VAL A 529 11.70 13.95 -23.91
N PHE A 530 12.59 13.15 -24.49
CA PHE A 530 12.26 12.39 -25.69
C PHE A 530 11.17 11.34 -25.41
N ALA A 531 11.17 10.71 -24.23
CA ALA A 531 10.16 9.75 -23.82
C ALA A 531 8.74 10.36 -23.81
N PHE A 532 8.55 11.65 -23.46
CA PHE A 532 7.24 12.33 -23.57
C PHE A 532 6.62 12.27 -24.98
N SER A 533 7.45 12.19 -26.02
CA SER A 533 6.99 12.09 -27.41
C SER A 533 6.77 10.66 -27.90
N LYS A 534 7.26 9.67 -27.13
CA LYS A 534 7.25 8.25 -27.50
C LYS A 534 6.25 7.43 -26.67
N TYR A 535 6.10 7.76 -25.39
CA TYR A 535 5.29 7.00 -24.46
C TYR A 535 3.80 7.13 -24.79
N GLN A 536 3.11 5.99 -24.68
CA GLN A 536 1.67 5.94 -24.64
C GLN A 536 1.19 6.32 -23.22
N HIS A 537 -0.12 6.44 -23.06
CA HIS A 537 -0.74 7.01 -21.87
C HIS A 537 -0.30 6.32 -20.57
N LYS A 538 -0.25 4.99 -20.52
CA LYS A 538 0.12 4.23 -19.32
C LYS A 538 1.53 4.56 -18.84
N ASN A 539 2.51 4.44 -19.73
CA ASN A 539 3.92 4.70 -19.40
C ASN A 539 4.21 6.18 -19.16
N LEU A 540 3.40 7.08 -19.73
CA LEU A 540 3.50 8.51 -19.48
C LEU A 540 3.29 8.85 -18.00
N LEU A 541 2.44 8.11 -17.29
CA LEU A 541 2.22 8.30 -15.86
C LEU A 541 3.51 8.02 -15.06
N ILE A 542 4.18 6.91 -15.36
CA ILE A 542 5.46 6.52 -14.73
C ILE A 542 6.58 7.51 -15.08
N LEU A 543 6.53 8.09 -16.29
CA LEU A 543 7.50 9.10 -16.69
C LEU A 543 7.38 10.38 -15.85
N TYR A 544 6.17 10.77 -15.43
CA TYR A 544 6.00 11.91 -14.52
C TYR A 544 6.70 11.65 -13.17
N ASP A 545 6.58 10.43 -12.65
CA ASP A 545 7.21 10.03 -11.39
C ASP A 545 8.72 10.04 -11.48
N ALA A 546 9.29 9.45 -12.54
CA ALA A 546 10.74 9.47 -12.75
C ALA A 546 11.28 10.91 -12.87
N VAL A 547 10.56 11.79 -13.58
CA VAL A 547 10.96 13.21 -13.66
C VAL A 547 10.85 13.92 -12.30
N GLY A 548 9.82 13.62 -11.50
CA GLY A 548 9.66 14.15 -10.14
C GLY A 548 10.79 13.67 -9.22
N THR A 549 11.08 12.37 -9.25
CA THR A 549 12.14 11.71 -8.49
C THR A 549 13.52 12.27 -8.83
N LEU A 550 13.81 12.49 -10.11
CA LEU A 550 15.02 13.18 -10.55
C LEU A 550 15.13 14.59 -9.95
N ALA A 551 14.03 15.34 -9.94
CA ALA A 551 13.99 16.69 -9.39
C ALA A 551 14.28 16.70 -7.87
N ASP A 552 13.69 15.76 -7.12
CA ASP A 552 13.93 15.60 -5.68
C ASP A 552 15.37 15.15 -5.38
N SER A 553 15.92 14.29 -6.24
CA SER A 553 17.27 13.72 -6.13
C SER A 553 18.38 14.74 -6.38
N VAL A 554 18.27 15.54 -7.46
CA VAL A 554 19.29 16.53 -7.83
C VAL A 554 19.06 17.91 -7.23
N GLY A 555 17.83 18.21 -6.80
CA GLY A 555 17.40 19.46 -6.19
C GLY A 555 17.79 20.69 -7.01
N HIS A 556 18.35 21.70 -6.34
CA HIS A 556 18.72 22.99 -6.94
C HIS A 556 19.71 22.91 -8.12
N HIS A 557 20.39 21.78 -8.35
CA HIS A 557 21.24 21.59 -9.53
C HIS A 557 20.44 21.60 -10.84
N LEU A 558 19.14 21.31 -10.77
CA LEU A 558 18.20 21.41 -11.90
C LEU A 558 17.93 22.86 -12.32
N ASN A 559 18.12 23.83 -11.40
CA ASN A 559 17.90 25.25 -11.65
C ASN A 559 19.01 25.89 -12.51
N LYS A 560 19.08 25.48 -13.77
CA LYS A 560 19.91 26.10 -14.81
C LYS A 560 19.05 26.38 -16.04
N PRO A 561 19.21 27.54 -16.71
CA PRO A 561 18.41 27.90 -17.88
C PRO A 561 18.35 26.80 -18.94
N GLN A 562 19.50 26.18 -19.22
CA GLN A 562 19.62 25.09 -20.19
C GLN A 562 18.76 23.86 -19.87
N TYR A 563 18.53 23.54 -18.59
CA TYR A 563 17.73 22.38 -18.17
C TYR A 563 16.24 22.74 -18.14
N ILE A 564 15.91 23.95 -17.68
CA ILE A 564 14.55 24.50 -17.69
C ILE A 564 14.00 24.55 -19.13
N ASP A 565 14.82 25.03 -20.07
CA ASP A 565 14.47 25.13 -21.50
C ASP A 565 14.24 23.75 -22.15
N ILE A 566 14.84 22.69 -21.61
CA ILE A 566 14.63 21.31 -22.06
C ILE A 566 13.35 20.73 -21.44
N LEU A 567 13.16 20.91 -20.13
CA LEU A 567 12.15 20.18 -19.35
C LEU A 567 10.76 20.82 -19.36
N MET A 568 10.66 22.15 -19.23
CA MET A 568 9.37 22.81 -19.03
C MET A 568 8.42 22.78 -20.24
N PRO A 569 8.88 22.93 -21.50
CA PRO A 569 7.97 22.91 -22.64
C PRO A 569 7.03 21.69 -22.74
N PRO A 570 7.52 20.43 -22.70
CA PRO A 570 6.63 19.26 -22.79
C PRO A 570 5.65 19.15 -21.61
N LEU A 571 6.05 19.56 -20.40
CA LEU A 571 5.17 19.56 -19.23
C LEU A 571 4.05 20.58 -19.36
N ILE A 572 4.35 21.78 -19.85
CA ILE A 572 3.35 22.83 -20.08
C ILE A 572 2.40 22.45 -21.23
N ASP A 573 2.89 21.78 -22.27
CA ASP A 573 2.04 21.26 -23.34
C ASP A 573 1.01 20.26 -22.79
N LYS A 574 1.43 19.34 -21.91
CA LYS A 574 0.55 18.39 -21.22
C LYS A 574 -0.41 19.08 -20.25
N TRP A 575 0.08 20.05 -19.47
CA TRP A 575 -0.73 20.86 -18.56
C TRP A 575 -1.91 21.53 -19.26
N ASN A 576 -1.68 22.10 -20.44
CA ASN A 576 -2.71 22.79 -21.22
C ASN A 576 -3.69 21.83 -21.89
N LEU A 577 -3.31 20.56 -22.07
CA LEU A 577 -4.16 19.54 -22.69
C LEU A 577 -5.14 18.91 -21.70
N LEU A 578 -4.69 18.63 -20.48
CA LEU A 578 -5.46 17.96 -19.45
C LEU A 578 -6.53 18.87 -18.85
N LYS A 579 -7.72 18.32 -18.60
CA LYS A 579 -8.83 19.03 -17.95
C LYS A 579 -8.77 18.86 -16.43
N ASP A 580 -9.59 19.63 -15.72
CA ASP A 580 -9.65 19.60 -14.25
C ASP A 580 -10.36 18.36 -13.68
N ASP A 581 -11.14 17.66 -14.51
CA ASP A 581 -11.82 16.40 -14.20
C ASP A 581 -11.03 15.16 -14.63
N ASP A 582 -9.84 15.35 -15.21
CA ASP A 582 -8.98 14.28 -15.70
C ASP A 582 -8.05 13.76 -14.59
N LYS A 583 -8.04 12.45 -14.35
CA LYS A 583 -7.19 11.83 -13.31
C LYS A 583 -5.71 11.82 -13.69
N ASP A 584 -5.38 11.92 -14.98
CA ASP A 584 -4.01 12.10 -15.47
C ASP A 584 -3.37 13.38 -14.97
N LEU A 585 -4.18 14.33 -14.52
CA LEU A 585 -3.69 15.56 -13.94
C LEU A 585 -2.89 15.28 -12.65
N PHE A 586 -3.19 14.21 -11.91
CA PHE A 586 -2.58 13.99 -10.59
C PHE A 586 -1.07 13.72 -10.69
N PRO A 587 -0.59 12.76 -11.50
CA PRO A 587 0.85 12.51 -11.63
C PRO A 587 1.61 13.72 -12.20
N LEU A 588 0.97 14.48 -13.11
CA LEU A 588 1.57 15.71 -13.61
C LEU A 588 1.73 16.77 -12.52
N LEU A 589 0.72 16.94 -11.65
CA LEU A 589 0.78 17.91 -10.55
C LEU A 589 1.80 17.49 -9.48
N GLU A 590 1.89 16.20 -9.15
CA GLU A 590 2.93 15.64 -8.27
C GLU A 590 4.32 15.94 -8.82
N CYS A 591 4.56 15.61 -10.09
CA CYS A 591 5.80 15.92 -10.80
C CYS A 591 6.13 17.42 -10.77
N LEU A 592 5.16 18.28 -11.03
CA LEU A 592 5.33 19.74 -10.94
C LEU A 592 5.65 20.23 -9.52
N SER A 593 5.22 19.52 -8.48
CA SER A 593 5.51 19.87 -7.08
C SER A 593 7.00 19.71 -6.78
N SER A 594 7.58 18.56 -7.15
CA SER A 594 9.02 18.30 -7.03
C SER A 594 9.84 19.27 -7.90
N ILE A 595 9.41 19.51 -9.15
CA ILE A 595 10.07 20.45 -10.06
C ILE A 595 10.04 21.89 -9.52
N ALA A 596 8.91 22.35 -9.00
CA ALA A 596 8.80 23.70 -8.43
C ALA A 596 9.78 23.90 -7.27
N THR A 597 9.90 22.89 -6.40
CA THR A 597 10.84 22.88 -5.27
C THR A 597 12.29 22.89 -5.76
N ALA A 598 12.63 22.06 -6.73
CA ALA A 598 13.98 21.97 -7.30
C ALA A 598 14.40 23.21 -8.10
N LEU A 599 13.49 23.80 -8.88
CA LEU A 599 13.76 24.98 -9.70
C LEU A 599 13.77 26.27 -8.91
N GLN A 600 13.15 26.32 -7.73
CA GLN A 600 13.09 27.50 -6.88
C GLN A 600 12.62 28.75 -7.67
N SER A 601 13.38 29.86 -7.60
CA SER A 601 13.12 31.08 -8.38
C SER A 601 13.13 30.88 -9.90
N GLY A 602 13.72 29.79 -10.41
CA GLY A 602 13.64 29.40 -11.82
C GLY A 602 12.22 29.06 -12.28
N PHE A 603 11.31 28.70 -11.35
CA PHE A 603 9.91 28.39 -11.64
C PHE A 603 9.01 29.63 -11.78
N LEU A 604 9.50 30.84 -11.45
CA LEU A 604 8.74 32.09 -11.48
C LEU A 604 7.97 32.36 -12.80
N PRO A 605 8.51 32.07 -14.00
CA PRO A 605 7.77 32.28 -15.25
C PRO A 605 6.49 31.44 -15.38
N TYR A 606 6.36 30.36 -14.59
CA TYR A 606 5.30 29.36 -14.70
C TYR A 606 4.33 29.38 -13.52
N CYS A 607 4.66 30.08 -12.42
CA CYS A 607 3.95 29.91 -11.15
C CYS A 607 2.52 30.48 -11.10
N ASP A 608 2.22 31.62 -11.75
CA ASP A 608 0.89 32.25 -11.71
C ASP A 608 -0.24 31.35 -12.23
N PRO A 609 -0.15 30.75 -13.45
CA PRO A 609 -1.21 29.85 -13.93
C PRO A 609 -1.33 28.57 -13.10
N VAL A 610 -0.21 28.03 -12.60
CA VAL A 610 -0.20 26.83 -11.76
C VAL A 610 -0.90 27.09 -10.43
N TYR A 611 -0.54 28.18 -9.75
CA TYR A 611 -1.14 28.59 -8.48
C TYR A 611 -2.65 28.80 -8.62
N ARG A 612 -3.09 29.55 -9.64
CA ARG A 612 -4.52 29.83 -9.88
C ARG A 612 -5.34 28.56 -10.12
N ARG A 613 -4.79 27.61 -10.88
CA ARG A 613 -5.49 26.35 -11.14
C ARG A 613 -5.66 25.55 -9.85
N CYS A 614 -4.63 25.45 -9.02
CA CYS A 614 -4.71 24.77 -7.73
C CYS A 614 -5.77 25.38 -6.80
N ILE A 615 -5.82 26.72 -6.69
CA ILE A 615 -6.87 27.41 -5.94
C ILE A 615 -8.25 27.05 -6.49
N SER A 616 -8.42 27.07 -7.81
CA SER A 616 -9.72 26.73 -8.42
C SER A 616 -10.13 25.28 -8.15
N LEU A 617 -9.21 24.32 -8.17
CA LEU A 617 -9.50 22.90 -7.90
C LEU A 617 -9.98 22.70 -6.45
N ILE A 618 -9.33 23.36 -5.49
CA ILE A 618 -9.71 23.34 -4.07
C ILE A 618 -11.11 23.96 -3.90
N GLU A 619 -11.34 25.15 -4.46
CA GLU A 619 -12.63 25.83 -4.39
C GLU A 619 -13.77 25.00 -4.98
N GLN A 620 -13.58 24.42 -6.16
CA GLN A 620 -14.59 23.60 -6.83
C GLN A 620 -14.94 22.36 -5.99
N THR A 621 -13.94 21.69 -5.43
CA THR A 621 -14.12 20.49 -4.60
C THR A 621 -14.93 20.80 -3.34
N ILE A 622 -14.56 21.86 -2.61
CA ILE A 622 -15.27 22.28 -1.40
C ILE A 622 -16.71 22.70 -1.73
N ASN A 623 -16.91 23.45 -2.81
CA ASN A 623 -18.25 23.86 -3.25
C ASN A 623 -19.14 22.67 -3.62
N GLN A 624 -18.60 21.67 -4.33
CA GLN A 624 -19.33 20.45 -4.66
C GLN A 624 -19.70 19.66 -3.41
N GLU A 625 -18.81 19.56 -2.41
CA GLU A 625 -19.12 18.90 -1.15
C GLU A 625 -20.25 19.60 -0.39
N MET A 626 -20.24 20.93 -0.35
CA MET A 626 -21.32 21.70 0.29
C MET A 626 -22.68 21.46 -0.40
N LEU A 627 -22.70 21.35 -1.73
CA LEU A 627 -23.92 21.02 -2.48
C LEU A 627 -24.42 19.60 -2.17
N CYS A 628 -23.54 18.62 -2.03
CA CYS A 628 -23.90 17.25 -1.65
C CYS A 628 -24.48 17.17 -0.24
N LYS A 629 -23.92 17.93 0.72
CA LYS A 629 -24.45 18.02 2.08
C LYS A 629 -25.86 18.62 2.13
N GLN A 630 -26.20 19.49 1.18
CA GLN A 630 -27.53 20.12 1.09
C GLN A 630 -28.55 19.24 0.35
N ASN A 631 -28.11 18.41 -0.60
CA ASN A 631 -28.98 17.54 -1.39
C ASN A 631 -28.28 16.21 -1.73
N GLN A 632 -28.78 15.11 -1.14
CA GLN A 632 -28.22 13.76 -1.27
C GLN A 632 -28.27 13.15 -2.68
N THR A 633 -28.85 13.85 -3.67
CA THR A 633 -28.86 13.40 -5.07
C THR A 633 -27.58 13.73 -5.84
N PHE A 634 -26.69 14.59 -5.30
CA PHE A 634 -25.42 14.91 -5.95
C PHE A 634 -24.33 13.91 -5.59
N GLU A 635 -23.48 13.59 -6.56
CA GLU A 635 -22.31 12.75 -6.35
C GLU A 635 -21.25 13.48 -5.52
N HIS A 636 -20.74 12.78 -4.50
CA HIS A 636 -19.65 13.26 -3.67
C HIS A 636 -18.43 13.60 -4.53
N PRO A 637 -17.76 14.74 -4.27
CA PRO A 637 -16.58 15.09 -5.03
C PRO A 637 -15.44 14.10 -4.76
N ASP A 638 -14.70 13.75 -5.81
CA ASP A 638 -13.37 13.17 -5.64
C ASP A 638 -12.49 14.21 -4.94
N LYS A 639 -11.97 13.90 -3.74
CA LYS A 639 -11.16 14.82 -2.95
C LYS A 639 -9.66 14.71 -3.29
N GLU A 640 -9.24 13.74 -4.09
CA GLU A 640 -7.84 13.59 -4.51
C GLU A 640 -7.33 14.83 -5.23
N ARG A 641 -8.13 15.39 -6.15
CA ARG A 641 -7.79 16.65 -6.84
C ARG A 641 -7.51 17.82 -5.89
N MET A 642 -8.17 17.86 -4.73
CA MET A 642 -7.93 18.87 -3.71
C MET A 642 -6.63 18.61 -2.97
N ILE A 643 -6.34 17.35 -2.65
CA ILE A 643 -5.11 16.93 -1.97
C ILE A 643 -3.89 17.23 -2.85
N VAL A 644 -3.90 16.80 -4.11
CA VAL A 644 -2.80 17.05 -5.06
C VAL A 644 -2.58 18.55 -5.29
N ALA A 645 -3.66 19.34 -5.36
CA ALA A 645 -3.58 20.79 -5.50
C ALA A 645 -2.99 21.46 -4.25
N LEU A 646 -3.31 20.99 -3.04
CA LEU A 646 -2.71 21.47 -1.80
C LEU A 646 -1.21 21.15 -1.76
N ASP A 647 -0.81 19.94 -2.17
CA ASP A 647 0.58 19.50 -2.16
C ASP A 647 1.43 20.27 -3.19
N LEU A 648 0.89 20.57 -4.38
CA LEU A 648 1.56 21.44 -5.35
C LEU A 648 1.67 22.89 -4.86
N LEU A 649 0.65 23.43 -4.19
CA LEU A 649 0.77 24.75 -3.55
C LEU A 649 1.85 24.74 -2.46
N SER A 650 2.02 23.62 -1.75
CA SER A 650 3.09 23.44 -0.74
C SER A 650 4.46 23.49 -1.44
N GLY A 651 4.65 22.73 -2.52
CA GLY A 651 5.88 22.75 -3.31
C GLY A 651 6.19 24.12 -3.92
N LEU A 652 5.17 24.87 -4.37
CA LEU A 652 5.33 26.25 -4.82
C LEU A 652 5.77 27.17 -3.68
N ALA A 653 5.18 27.06 -2.49
CA ALA A 653 5.53 27.88 -1.34
C ALA A 653 6.96 27.58 -0.86
N GLU A 654 7.36 26.31 -0.87
CA GLU A 654 8.71 25.88 -0.53
C GLU A 654 9.75 26.36 -1.55
N GLY A 655 9.50 26.16 -2.85
CA GLY A 655 10.45 26.52 -3.92
C GLY A 655 10.57 28.02 -4.15
N LEU A 656 9.46 28.75 -4.21
CA LEU A 656 9.46 30.19 -4.49
C LEU A 656 9.80 31.04 -3.26
N ASP A 657 9.68 30.47 -2.06
CA ASP A 657 9.84 31.18 -0.78
C ASP A 657 9.07 32.51 -0.81
N ARG A 658 9.70 33.64 -0.44
CA ARG A 658 9.05 34.96 -0.38
C ARG A 658 8.43 35.43 -1.70
N HIS A 659 8.83 34.89 -2.84
CA HIS A 659 8.26 35.30 -4.11
C HIS A 659 6.78 34.90 -4.27
N ILE A 660 6.29 33.92 -3.50
CA ILE A 660 4.87 33.52 -3.52
C ILE A 660 3.94 34.55 -2.87
N GLU A 661 4.48 35.48 -2.06
CA GLU A 661 3.71 36.44 -1.25
C GLU A 661 2.66 37.21 -2.09
N THR A 662 3.02 37.64 -3.30
CA THR A 662 2.10 38.37 -4.18
C THR A 662 0.92 37.52 -4.65
N LEU A 663 1.12 36.22 -4.85
CA LEU A 663 0.05 35.29 -5.24
C LEU A 663 -0.88 35.04 -4.05
N VAL A 664 -0.31 34.82 -2.87
CA VAL A 664 -1.05 34.61 -1.62
C VAL A 664 -1.91 35.83 -1.28
N ALA A 665 -1.33 37.03 -1.32
CA ALA A 665 -2.02 38.28 -1.03
C ALA A 665 -3.23 38.56 -1.94
N ASN A 666 -3.21 38.03 -3.17
CA ASN A 666 -4.26 38.22 -4.17
C ASN A 666 -5.22 37.01 -4.27
N SER A 667 -5.24 36.14 -3.26
CA SER A 667 -6.06 34.93 -3.22
C SER A 667 -6.81 34.78 -1.90
N ASN A 668 -7.74 33.83 -1.84
CA ASN A 668 -8.51 33.47 -0.65
C ASN A 668 -7.97 32.20 0.04
N ILE A 669 -6.72 31.81 -0.23
CA ILE A 669 -6.14 30.54 0.26
C ILE A 669 -6.27 30.35 1.78
N MET A 670 -6.17 31.41 2.58
CA MET A 670 -6.32 31.31 4.04
C MET A 670 -7.72 30.83 4.47
N HIS A 671 -8.76 31.23 3.74
CA HIS A 671 -10.12 30.75 4.01
C HIS A 671 -10.33 29.30 3.54
N LEU A 672 -9.71 28.92 2.43
CA LEU A 672 -9.75 27.53 1.94
C LEU A 672 -9.01 26.60 2.89
N LEU A 673 -7.81 26.99 3.35
CA LEU A 673 -7.03 26.27 4.36
C LEU A 673 -7.83 26.03 5.64
N TYR A 674 -8.54 27.04 6.14
CA TYR A 674 -9.41 26.88 7.31
C TYR A 674 -10.42 25.73 7.14
N GLN A 675 -10.99 25.59 5.95
CA GLN A 675 -11.94 24.51 5.64
C GLN A 675 -11.24 23.16 5.48
N CYS A 676 -10.13 23.10 4.75
CA CYS A 676 -9.35 21.88 4.54
C CYS A 676 -8.81 21.29 5.85
N MET A 677 -8.34 22.13 6.78
CA MET A 677 -7.82 21.70 8.09
C MET A 677 -8.88 21.02 8.98
N GLN A 678 -10.18 21.21 8.66
CA GLN A 678 -11.32 20.63 9.39
C GLN A 678 -12.04 19.53 8.59
N ASP A 679 -11.47 19.12 7.45
CA ASP A 679 -12.08 18.09 6.62
C ASP A 679 -12.17 16.75 7.36
N VAL A 680 -13.18 15.94 7.04
CA VAL A 680 -13.33 14.59 7.61
C VAL A 680 -12.24 13.65 7.09
N GLN A 681 -11.83 13.82 5.84
CA GLN A 681 -10.79 13.02 5.19
C GLN A 681 -9.40 13.39 5.73
N THR A 682 -8.64 12.37 6.12
CA THR A 682 -7.33 12.50 6.78
C THR A 682 -6.28 13.12 5.87
N GLU A 683 -6.24 12.69 4.61
CA GLU A 683 -5.27 13.11 3.59
C GLU A 683 -5.40 14.61 3.29
N VAL A 684 -6.63 15.14 3.27
CA VAL A 684 -6.89 16.57 3.09
C VAL A 684 -6.31 17.38 4.25
N ARG A 685 -6.50 16.93 5.49
CA ARG A 685 -5.93 17.60 6.67
C ARG A 685 -4.41 17.56 6.62
N GLN A 686 -3.82 16.40 6.31
CA GLN A 686 -2.37 16.22 6.18
C GLN A 686 -1.75 17.22 5.21
N SER A 687 -2.25 17.31 3.97
CA SER A 687 -1.75 18.24 2.94
C SER A 687 -1.99 19.71 3.31
N SER A 688 -3.10 20.03 3.96
CA SER A 688 -3.36 21.39 4.43
C SER A 688 -2.38 21.86 5.51
N PHE A 689 -1.93 20.97 6.40
CA PHE A 689 -0.94 21.29 7.43
C PHE A 689 0.47 21.46 6.84
N ALA A 690 0.83 20.67 5.82
CA ALA A 690 2.07 20.88 5.07
C ALA A 690 2.09 22.27 4.43
N LEU A 691 1.05 22.62 3.68
CA LEU A 691 0.92 23.93 3.04
C LEU A 691 0.95 25.08 4.07
N LEU A 692 0.28 24.92 5.22
CA LEU A 692 0.30 25.92 6.28
C LEU A 692 1.73 26.18 6.81
N GLY A 693 2.53 25.13 7.02
CA GLY A 693 3.91 25.28 7.45
C GLY A 693 4.80 25.96 6.40
N ASP A 694 4.64 25.61 5.12
CA ASP A 694 5.39 26.26 4.04
C ASP A 694 5.02 27.74 3.85
N LEU A 695 3.72 28.08 3.87
CA LEU A 695 3.28 29.48 3.84
C LEU A 695 3.72 30.27 5.07
N THR A 696 3.85 29.60 6.22
CA THR A 696 4.40 30.20 7.44
C THR A 696 5.87 30.57 7.24
N LYS A 697 6.68 29.70 6.62
CA LYS A 697 8.07 30.00 6.27
C LYS A 697 8.17 31.16 5.31
N ALA A 698 7.41 31.12 4.21
CA ALA A 698 7.50 32.01 3.06
C ALA A 698 6.87 33.41 3.31
N CYS A 699 5.66 33.48 3.86
CA CYS A 699 4.87 34.72 3.93
C CYS A 699 3.99 34.82 5.18
N PHE A 700 4.60 34.64 6.36
CA PHE A 700 3.93 34.72 7.67
C PHE A 700 2.99 35.93 7.90
N PRO A 701 3.25 37.15 7.39
CA PRO A 701 2.33 38.29 7.58
C PRO A 701 0.88 38.02 7.13
N HIS A 702 0.67 37.11 6.18
CA HIS A 702 -0.67 36.71 5.72
C HIS A 702 -1.28 35.58 6.56
N VAL A 703 -0.44 34.79 7.23
CA VAL A 703 -0.84 33.68 8.10
C VAL A 703 -1.17 34.18 9.52
N HIS A 704 -0.39 35.13 10.04
CA HIS A 704 -0.49 35.66 11.41
C HIS A 704 -1.93 36.06 11.84
N PRO A 705 -2.75 36.75 11.00
CA PRO A 705 -4.11 37.13 11.39
C PRO A 705 -5.06 35.97 11.73
N PHE A 706 -4.76 34.75 11.26
CA PHE A 706 -5.60 33.56 11.41
C PHE A 706 -5.12 32.61 12.52
N MET A 707 -4.03 32.94 13.24
CA MET A 707 -3.44 32.06 14.26
C MET A 707 -4.37 31.73 15.42
N GLY A 708 -5.30 32.64 15.75
CA GLY A 708 -6.34 32.36 16.75
C GLY A 708 -7.28 31.20 16.39
N GLU A 709 -7.45 30.93 15.09
CA GLU A 709 -8.31 29.86 14.57
C GLU A 709 -7.50 28.60 14.22
N PHE A 710 -6.34 28.76 13.60
CA PHE A 710 -5.53 27.63 13.11
C PHE A 710 -4.82 26.86 14.23
N PHE A 711 -4.25 27.55 15.22
CA PHE A 711 -3.45 26.89 16.26
C PHE A 711 -4.26 25.88 17.09
N PRO A 712 -5.51 26.17 17.51
CA PRO A 712 -6.35 25.17 18.17
C PRO A 712 -6.64 23.93 17.31
N ILE A 713 -6.82 24.10 15.99
CA ILE A 713 -7.06 22.98 15.07
C ILE A 713 -5.81 22.08 14.97
N LEU A 714 -4.62 22.67 14.91
CA LEU A 714 -3.36 21.94 14.94
C LEU A 714 -3.23 21.10 16.22
N GLY A 715 -3.52 21.68 17.39
CA GLY A 715 -3.51 20.95 18.66
C GLY A 715 -4.48 19.77 18.69
N GLN A 716 -5.69 19.93 18.14
CA GLN A 716 -6.66 18.83 18.03
C GLN A 716 -6.21 17.70 17.11
N ASN A 717 -5.30 17.97 16.17
CA ASN A 717 -4.77 16.99 15.22
C ASN A 717 -3.42 16.38 15.66
N LEU A 718 -2.96 16.64 16.89
CA LEU A 718 -1.88 15.89 17.54
C LEU A 718 -2.37 14.52 18.04
N ASN A 719 -2.98 13.75 17.14
CA ASN A 719 -3.46 12.41 17.39
C ASN A 719 -2.50 11.39 16.75
N PRO A 720 -1.67 10.69 17.55
CA PRO A 720 -0.68 9.76 17.02
C PRO A 720 -1.27 8.46 16.44
N ASP A 721 -2.59 8.25 16.50
CA ASP A 721 -3.26 7.16 15.76
C ASP A 721 -3.43 7.49 14.27
N ILE A 722 -3.27 8.76 13.88
CA ILE A 722 -3.26 9.21 12.49
C ILE A 722 -1.89 9.84 12.20
N ILE A 723 -0.90 8.98 11.97
CA ILE A 723 0.53 9.31 12.00
C ILE A 723 0.88 10.47 11.06
N SER A 724 0.51 10.39 9.78
CA SER A 724 0.91 11.38 8.76
C SER A 724 0.29 12.76 9.00
N VAL A 725 -0.97 12.81 9.47
CA VAL A 725 -1.63 14.05 9.87
C VAL A 725 -0.95 14.65 11.11
N CYS A 726 -0.69 13.82 12.13
CA CYS A 726 -0.03 14.23 13.36
C CYS A 726 1.39 14.76 13.07
N ASN A 727 2.11 14.12 12.15
CA ASN A 727 3.44 14.52 11.72
C ASN A 727 3.44 15.92 11.11
N ASN A 728 2.60 16.17 10.10
CA ASN A 728 2.55 17.48 9.43
C ASN A 728 2.02 18.57 10.37
N ALA A 729 1.05 18.26 11.23
CA ALA A 729 0.57 19.20 12.25
C ALA A 729 1.68 19.58 13.24
N THR A 730 2.45 18.58 13.72
CA THR A 730 3.58 18.78 14.63
C THR A 730 4.66 19.65 14.00
N TRP A 731 5.02 19.38 12.75
CA TRP A 731 5.99 20.16 12.01
C TRP A 731 5.52 21.61 11.79
N ALA A 732 4.26 21.80 11.36
CA ALA A 732 3.68 23.13 11.16
C ALA A 732 3.65 23.97 12.45
N ILE A 733 3.34 23.38 13.60
CA ILE A 733 3.44 24.05 14.92
C ILE A 733 4.87 24.55 15.17
N GLY A 734 5.88 23.71 14.84
CA GLY A 734 7.29 24.05 14.95
C GLY A 734 7.66 25.28 14.10
N GLU A 735 7.24 25.32 12.84
CA GLU A 735 7.49 26.49 11.96
C GLU A 735 6.76 27.75 12.45
N ILE A 736 5.51 27.61 12.87
CA ILE A 736 4.68 28.72 13.37
C ILE A 736 5.29 29.34 14.63
N CYS A 737 5.74 28.53 15.59
CA CYS A 737 6.29 29.06 16.84
C CYS A 737 7.57 29.87 16.61
N MET A 738 8.40 29.48 15.64
CA MET A 738 9.60 30.22 15.26
C MET A 738 9.29 31.61 14.68
N LYS A 739 8.13 31.76 14.02
CA LYS A 739 7.67 33.07 13.49
C LYS A 739 6.91 33.90 14.53
N LEU A 740 6.13 33.28 15.41
CA LEU A 740 5.39 33.94 16.49
C LEU A 740 6.31 34.45 17.62
N GLY A 741 7.40 33.74 17.92
CA GLY A 741 8.26 34.07 19.05
C GLY A 741 7.51 33.98 20.38
N GLU A 742 7.63 35.00 21.24
CA GLU A 742 7.00 35.02 22.58
C GLU A 742 5.47 34.96 22.53
N GLU A 743 4.83 35.36 21.43
CA GLU A 743 3.37 35.24 21.25
C GLU A 743 2.91 33.77 21.29
N THR A 744 3.80 32.82 21.06
CA THR A 744 3.53 31.37 21.19
C THR A 744 3.02 31.00 22.59
N LYS A 745 3.42 31.76 23.63
CA LYS A 745 3.04 31.51 25.01
C LYS A 745 1.53 31.41 25.23
N GLN A 746 0.72 32.11 24.44
CA GLN A 746 -0.73 32.06 24.55
C GLN A 746 -1.33 30.71 24.11
N TYR A 747 -0.62 29.96 23.25
CA TYR A 747 -1.09 28.71 22.67
C TYR A 747 -0.37 27.47 23.21
N ILE A 748 0.77 27.66 23.88
CA ILE A 748 1.68 26.56 24.25
C ILE A 748 1.01 25.43 25.06
N HIS A 749 0.03 25.78 25.89
CA HIS A 749 -0.73 24.83 26.72
C HIS A 749 -1.64 23.89 25.91
N LEU A 750 -1.95 24.23 24.66
CA LEU A 750 -2.81 23.43 23.77
C LEU A 750 -2.06 22.25 23.14
N VAL A 751 -0.72 22.24 23.19
CA VAL A 751 0.10 21.29 22.41
C VAL A 751 1.14 20.54 23.24
N LEU A 752 1.67 21.15 24.31
CA LEU A 752 2.81 20.56 25.04
C LEU A 752 2.56 19.16 25.58
N ASN A 753 1.40 18.94 26.20
CA ASN A 753 1.09 17.65 26.80
C ASN A 753 1.04 16.53 25.73
N ASP A 754 0.42 16.80 24.58
CA ASP A 754 0.29 15.82 23.52
C ASP A 754 1.65 15.53 22.87
N LEU A 755 2.50 16.54 22.66
CA LEU A 755 3.87 16.34 22.17
C LEU A 755 4.71 15.46 23.11
N PHE A 756 4.54 15.59 24.43
CA PHE A 756 5.24 14.74 25.40
C PHE A 756 4.71 13.30 25.43
N ILE A 757 3.42 13.11 25.14
CA ILE A 757 2.84 11.78 24.96
C ILE A 757 3.43 11.14 23.69
N ILE A 758 3.47 11.88 22.57
CA ILE A 758 3.95 11.39 21.28
C ILE A 758 5.42 10.98 21.35
N ILE A 759 6.31 11.83 21.87
CA ILE A 759 7.75 11.55 21.91
C ILE A 759 8.11 10.33 22.77
N ASN A 760 7.24 9.94 23.71
CA ASN A 760 7.43 8.80 24.60
C ASN A 760 6.58 7.57 24.20
N ARG A 761 5.78 7.65 23.13
CA ARG A 761 4.93 6.54 22.68
C ARG A 761 5.81 5.45 22.04
N PRO A 762 5.70 4.18 22.48
CA PRO A 762 6.42 3.06 21.86
C PRO A 762 5.89 2.79 20.45
N ASN A 763 6.73 2.23 19.58
CA ASN A 763 6.40 1.89 18.19
C ASN A 763 5.86 3.08 17.38
N THR A 764 6.42 4.27 17.64
CA THR A 764 6.11 5.48 16.86
C THR A 764 7.13 5.61 15.72
N PRO A 765 6.71 5.88 14.48
CA PRO A 765 7.64 6.03 13.36
C PRO A 765 8.68 7.10 13.62
N LYS A 766 9.89 6.85 13.12
CA LYS A 766 11.07 7.70 13.35
C LYS A 766 10.82 9.15 12.93
N THR A 767 10.22 9.37 11.76
CA THR A 767 9.91 10.70 11.23
C THR A 767 9.04 11.53 12.19
N LEU A 768 8.00 10.92 12.77
CA LEU A 768 7.12 11.60 13.73
C LEU A 768 7.88 11.95 15.02
N LEU A 769 8.74 11.05 15.51
CA LEU A 769 9.59 11.32 16.68
C LEU A 769 10.59 12.44 16.42
N GLU A 770 11.19 12.50 15.23
CA GLU A 770 12.11 13.55 14.81
C GLU A 770 11.43 14.92 14.75
N ASN A 771 10.30 15.03 14.04
CA ASN A 771 9.52 16.27 13.97
C ASN A 771 9.00 16.70 15.35
N THR A 772 8.56 15.75 16.17
CA THR A 772 8.13 16.04 17.57
C THR A 772 9.28 16.60 18.39
N ALA A 773 10.46 16.00 18.30
CA ALA A 773 11.64 16.49 19.00
C ALA A 773 12.06 17.89 18.52
N ILE A 774 12.06 18.14 17.21
CA ILE A 774 12.36 19.46 16.64
C ILE A 774 11.36 20.50 17.16
N THR A 775 10.07 20.20 17.13
CA THR A 775 9.01 21.11 17.59
C THR A 775 9.10 21.40 19.08
N ILE A 776 9.35 20.40 19.93
CA ILE A 776 9.60 20.62 21.37
C ILE A 776 10.83 21.52 21.57
N GLY A 777 11.90 21.29 20.81
CA GLY A 777 13.09 22.14 20.82
C GLY A 777 12.76 23.58 20.48
N ARG A 778 12.06 23.83 19.36
CA ARG A 778 11.65 25.17 18.93
C ARG A 778 10.72 25.87 19.92
N LEU A 779 9.76 25.15 20.52
CA LEU A 779 8.93 25.68 21.61
C LEU A 779 9.79 26.09 22.82
N GLY A 780 10.76 25.27 23.19
CA GLY A 780 11.74 25.58 24.25
C GLY A 780 12.67 26.75 23.90
N TYR A 781 12.90 27.01 22.62
CA TYR A 781 13.68 28.16 22.16
C TYR A 781 12.91 29.48 22.37
N VAL A 782 11.62 29.52 22.02
CA VAL A 782 10.79 30.73 22.10
C VAL A 782 10.15 30.95 23.47
N CYS A 783 9.89 29.87 24.22
CA CYS A 783 9.23 29.89 25.54
C CYS A 783 9.97 28.97 26.54
N PRO A 784 11.25 29.24 26.85
CA PRO A 784 12.07 28.33 27.66
C PRO A 784 11.54 28.15 29.08
N VAL A 785 10.88 29.14 29.67
CA VAL A 785 10.38 29.09 31.06
C VAL A 785 9.21 28.11 31.19
N GLU A 786 8.39 28.00 30.15
CA GLU A 786 7.20 27.16 30.09
C GLU A 786 7.56 25.70 29.81
N VAL A 787 8.58 25.43 28.98
CA VAL A 787 8.95 24.07 28.56
C VAL A 787 10.02 23.44 29.45
N ALA A 788 11.01 24.21 29.93
CA ALA A 788 12.13 23.69 30.72
C ALA A 788 11.75 22.88 31.98
N PRO A 789 10.64 23.14 32.70
CA PRO A 789 10.21 22.30 33.82
C PRO A 789 10.02 20.82 33.46
N TYR A 790 9.70 20.52 32.21
CA TYR A 790 9.41 19.17 31.70
C TYR A 790 10.63 18.47 31.07
N LEU A 791 11.83 19.07 31.14
CA LEU A 791 13.06 18.43 30.61
C LEU A 791 13.22 16.95 31.01
N PRO A 792 13.00 16.54 32.27
CA PRO A 792 13.11 15.13 32.66
C PRO A 792 12.18 14.18 31.88
N ASP A 793 11.06 14.69 31.37
CA ASP A 793 10.00 13.86 30.80
C ASP A 793 10.28 13.48 29.34
N PHE A 794 11.14 14.21 28.63
CA PHE A 794 11.38 13.97 27.18
C PHE A 794 12.86 13.94 26.77
N VAL A 795 13.80 14.42 27.58
CA VAL A 795 15.19 14.65 27.14
C VAL A 795 15.88 13.41 26.58
N ARG A 796 15.61 12.23 27.16
CA ARG A 796 16.18 10.96 26.68
C ARG A 796 15.73 10.62 25.27
N GLN A 797 14.42 10.63 25.03
CA GLN A 797 13.86 10.31 23.70
C GLN A 797 14.24 11.37 22.69
N TRP A 798 14.18 12.65 23.07
CA TRP A 798 14.61 13.77 22.23
C TRP A 798 16.05 13.62 21.73
N CYS A 799 16.99 13.28 22.62
CA CYS A 799 18.39 13.06 22.25
C CYS A 799 18.55 11.84 21.32
N THR A 800 17.78 10.78 21.59
CA THR A 800 17.79 9.54 20.81
C THR A 800 17.26 9.75 19.40
N SER A 801 16.24 10.61 19.22
CA SER A 801 15.70 10.94 17.91
C SER A 801 16.65 11.84 17.11
N LEU A 802 17.14 12.94 17.70
CA LEU A 802 17.89 13.95 16.93
C LEU A 802 19.36 13.62 16.66
N ARG A 803 19.95 12.61 17.30
CA ARG A 803 21.35 12.20 17.07
C ARG A 803 21.61 11.65 15.66
N HIS A 804 20.57 11.21 14.94
CA HIS A 804 20.69 10.61 13.61
C HIS A 804 20.33 11.58 12.47
N ILE A 805 19.88 12.79 12.80
CA ILE A 805 19.51 13.81 11.82
C ILE A 805 20.77 14.54 11.32
N ARG A 806 20.81 14.84 10.00
CA ARG A 806 21.88 15.64 9.39
C ARG A 806 21.91 17.05 9.98
N ASP A 807 23.09 17.66 9.97
CA ASP A 807 23.23 19.05 10.40
C ASP A 807 22.49 19.98 9.42
N ASN A 808 21.34 20.51 9.86
CA ASN A 808 20.48 21.42 9.10
C ASN A 808 19.88 22.51 10.02
N ASP A 809 19.14 23.45 9.44
CA ASP A 809 18.55 24.58 10.18
C ASP A 809 17.52 24.13 11.24
N GLU A 810 16.81 23.03 10.98
CA GLU A 810 15.82 22.46 11.91
C GLU A 810 16.53 21.92 13.16
N LYS A 811 17.57 21.11 12.98
CA LYS A 811 18.43 20.60 14.05
C LYS A 811 19.08 21.75 14.82
N ASP A 812 19.61 22.77 14.15
CA ASP A 812 20.18 23.96 14.81
C ASP A 812 19.15 24.63 15.72
N SER A 813 17.96 24.94 15.19
CA SER A 813 16.89 25.59 15.95
C SER A 813 16.45 24.76 17.17
N ALA A 814 16.34 23.43 17.02
CA ALA A 814 15.97 22.53 18.09
C ALA A 814 17.05 22.47 19.19
N PHE A 815 18.32 22.37 18.83
CA PHE A 815 19.44 22.32 19.79
C PHE A 815 19.65 23.66 20.51
N ARG A 816 19.40 24.80 19.85
CA ARG A 816 19.35 26.10 20.54
C ARG A 816 18.28 26.08 21.62
N GLY A 817 17.07 25.63 21.30
CA GLY A 817 16.01 25.49 22.28
C GLY A 817 16.36 24.62 23.47
N MET A 818 16.97 23.46 23.22
CA MET A 818 17.49 22.60 24.29
C MET A 818 18.52 23.32 25.17
N CYS A 819 19.48 24.05 24.57
CA CYS A 819 20.46 24.82 25.33
C CYS A 819 19.83 25.92 26.20
N HIS A 820 18.82 26.61 25.67
CA HIS A 820 18.06 27.62 26.41
C HIS A 820 17.29 27.00 27.59
N MET A 821 16.61 25.88 27.36
CA MET A 821 15.90 25.15 28.43
C MET A 821 16.84 24.65 29.52
N ILE A 822 17.98 24.05 29.16
CA ILE A 822 18.99 23.59 30.12
C ILE A 822 19.53 24.76 30.94
N THR A 823 19.69 25.95 30.35
CA THR A 823 20.11 27.14 31.09
C THR A 823 19.08 27.57 32.14
N VAL A 824 17.77 27.39 31.86
CA VAL A 824 16.67 27.70 32.78
C VAL A 824 16.49 26.64 33.86
N ASN A 825 16.57 25.36 33.50
CA ASN A 825 16.43 24.22 34.43
C ASN A 825 17.57 23.19 34.26
N PRO A 826 18.80 23.49 34.73
CA PRO A 826 19.92 22.57 34.59
C PRO A 826 19.70 21.23 35.29
N ALA A 827 18.94 21.22 36.39
CA ALA A 827 18.63 20.01 37.15
C ALA A 827 17.83 19.00 36.33
N GLY A 828 17.08 19.45 35.33
CA GLY A 828 16.21 18.61 34.51
C GLY A 828 16.94 17.63 33.59
N VAL A 829 18.19 17.91 33.21
CA VAL A 829 18.98 17.06 32.30
C VAL A 829 20.01 16.18 33.02
N VAL A 830 20.27 16.43 34.31
CA VAL A 830 21.33 15.73 35.07
C VAL A 830 21.20 14.19 35.02
N PRO A 831 20.00 13.57 35.19
CA PRO A 831 19.88 12.12 35.17
C PRO A 831 20.23 11.47 33.81
N ASP A 832 20.02 12.21 32.73
CA ASP A 832 20.16 11.72 31.34
C ASP A 832 21.24 12.49 30.56
N PHE A 833 22.18 13.13 31.27
CA PHE A 833 23.18 14.01 30.66
C PHE A 833 24.06 13.29 29.61
N ILE A 834 24.25 11.97 29.75
CA ILE A 834 24.98 11.15 28.76
C ILE A 834 24.29 11.15 27.40
N PHE A 835 22.96 11.14 27.35
CA PHE A 835 22.20 11.22 26.10
C PHE A 835 22.38 12.57 25.44
N PHE A 836 22.42 13.65 26.24
CA PHE A 836 22.72 14.98 25.72
C PHE A 836 24.15 15.04 25.14
N CYS A 837 25.14 14.46 25.82
CA CYS A 837 26.52 14.35 25.33
C CYS A 837 26.62 13.60 23.99
N ASP A 838 25.89 12.50 23.84
CA ASP A 838 25.84 11.74 22.59
C ASP A 838 25.16 12.54 21.46
N ALA A 839 24.04 13.21 21.77
CA ALA A 839 23.31 14.03 20.81
C ALA A 839 24.15 15.21 20.28
N ILE A 840 24.87 15.93 21.15
CA ILE A 840 25.76 17.03 20.69
C ILE A 840 26.97 16.51 19.93
N ALA A 841 27.45 15.30 20.23
CA ALA A 841 28.55 14.68 19.50
C ALA A 841 28.15 14.26 18.08
N SER A 842 26.85 14.15 17.79
CA SER A 842 26.36 13.87 16.42
C SER A 842 26.68 15.00 15.45
N TRP A 843 26.85 16.24 15.93
CA TRP A 843 27.19 17.38 15.09
C TRP A 843 28.56 17.19 14.42
N VAL A 844 28.63 17.48 13.13
CA VAL A 844 29.86 17.50 12.34
C VAL A 844 30.40 18.92 12.30
N ASN A 845 29.56 19.91 11.96
CA ASN A 845 29.93 21.31 11.80
C ASN A 845 28.90 22.25 12.45
N PRO A 846 28.82 22.30 13.80
CA PRO A 846 27.84 23.16 14.46
C PRO A 846 28.17 24.65 14.25
N PRO A 847 27.16 25.53 14.10
CA PRO A 847 27.36 26.98 14.08
C PRO A 847 28.14 27.47 15.31
N GLN A 848 29.00 28.48 15.13
CA GLN A 848 29.95 28.90 16.17
C GLN A 848 29.27 29.35 17.48
N ASP A 849 28.11 29.98 17.38
CA ASP A 849 27.32 30.43 18.51
C ASP A 849 26.65 29.27 19.25
N LEU A 850 26.07 28.30 18.53
CA LEU A 850 25.56 27.05 19.11
C LEU A 850 26.69 26.27 19.80
N HIS A 851 27.85 26.17 19.15
CA HIS A 851 29.04 25.54 19.71
C HIS A 851 29.44 26.16 21.06
N GLN A 852 29.42 27.49 21.18
CA GLN A 852 29.70 28.19 22.43
C GLN A 852 28.64 27.93 23.51
N MET A 853 27.35 27.82 23.14
CA MET A 853 26.29 27.47 24.09
C MET A 853 26.51 26.08 24.67
N ILE A 854 26.76 25.09 23.81
CA ILE A 854 27.03 23.70 24.21
C ILE A 854 28.27 23.64 25.10
N GLN A 855 29.34 24.33 24.72
CA GLN A 855 30.58 24.37 25.49
C GLN A 855 30.35 24.93 26.91
N LYS A 856 29.53 25.99 27.06
CA LYS A 856 29.17 26.55 28.38
C LYS A 856 28.40 25.56 29.24
N ILE A 857 27.46 24.82 28.66
CA ILE A 857 26.67 23.80 29.37
C ILE A 857 27.58 22.69 29.89
N LEU A 858 28.44 22.13 29.04
CA LEU A 858 29.35 21.06 29.41
C LEU A 858 30.36 21.50 30.50
N HIS A 859 30.94 22.70 30.37
CA HIS A 859 31.84 23.25 31.41
C HIS A 859 31.08 23.54 32.72
N GLY A 860 29.83 24.01 32.63
CA GLY A 860 28.97 24.22 33.77
C GLY A 860 28.71 22.92 34.52
N PHE A 861 28.36 21.85 33.81
CA PHE A 861 28.14 20.53 34.39
C PHE A 861 29.42 19.97 35.02
N LYS A 862 30.56 20.03 34.31
CA LYS A 862 31.88 19.62 34.84
C LYS A 862 32.23 20.34 36.13
N THR A 863 31.96 21.65 36.20
CA THR A 863 32.17 22.46 37.40
C THR A 863 31.25 22.04 38.55
N GLN A 864 29.99 21.69 38.25
CA GLN A 864 28.99 21.30 39.25
C GLN A 864 29.27 19.93 39.87
N VAL A 865 29.68 18.93 39.07
CA VAL A 865 29.96 17.57 39.56
C VAL A 865 31.37 17.42 40.14
N GLY A 866 32.29 18.31 39.75
CA GLY A 866 33.70 18.31 40.15
C GLY A 866 34.55 17.36 39.29
N GLU A 867 35.85 17.66 39.19
CA GLU A 867 36.82 16.97 38.32
C GLU A 867 36.85 15.45 38.48
N GLU A 868 36.77 14.92 39.71
CA GLU A 868 36.84 13.47 39.95
C GLU A 868 35.58 12.74 39.46
N ASN A 869 34.40 13.30 39.73
CA ASN A 869 33.13 12.70 39.27
C ASN A 869 32.96 12.88 37.75
N TRP A 870 33.42 14.00 37.20
CA TRP A 870 33.45 14.22 35.75
C TRP A 870 34.30 13.15 35.05
N ARG A 871 35.49 12.85 35.56
CA ARG A 871 36.33 11.77 35.03
C ARG A 871 35.63 10.41 35.06
N ARG A 872 35.04 10.04 36.20
CA ARG A 872 34.27 8.77 36.33
C ARG A 872 33.05 8.72 35.43
N PHE A 873 32.47 9.87 35.09
CA PHE A 873 31.36 9.97 34.16
C PHE A 873 31.81 9.79 32.71
N VAL A 874 32.89 10.48 32.30
CA VAL A 874 33.47 10.35 30.95
C VAL A 874 34.05 8.95 30.70
N GLU A 875 34.57 8.26 31.73
CA GLU A 875 35.01 6.86 31.65
C GLU A 875 33.90 5.88 31.22
N GLN A 876 32.63 6.28 31.31
CA GLN A 876 31.49 5.47 30.85
C GLN A 876 31.20 5.64 29.35
N PHE A 877 31.83 6.60 28.68
CA PHE A 877 31.55 6.91 27.28
C PHE A 877 32.20 5.88 26.34
N PRO A 878 31.54 5.54 25.23
CA PRO A 878 32.20 4.87 24.12
C PRO A 878 33.45 5.66 23.66
N PRO A 879 34.55 5.01 23.26
CA PRO A 879 35.79 5.70 22.88
C PRO A 879 35.57 6.80 21.83
N ASN A 880 34.79 6.52 20.79
CA ASN A 880 34.47 7.47 19.72
C ASN A 880 33.75 8.71 20.23
N LEU A 881 32.85 8.55 21.21
CA LEU A 881 32.11 9.66 21.80
C LEU A 881 33.05 10.56 22.61
N ALA A 882 33.90 9.97 23.45
CA ALA A 882 34.87 10.71 24.26
C ALA A 882 35.86 11.49 23.38
N GLU A 883 36.42 10.86 22.36
CA GLU A 883 37.34 11.52 21.42
C GLU A 883 36.68 12.69 20.70
N ARG A 884 35.43 12.52 20.25
CA ARG A 884 34.70 13.56 19.53
C ARG A 884 34.35 14.76 20.42
N LEU A 885 33.95 14.52 21.68
CA LEU A 885 33.68 15.60 22.63
C LEU A 885 34.95 16.37 23.03
N VAL A 886 36.09 15.68 23.19
CA VAL A 886 37.39 16.33 23.43
C VAL A 886 37.80 17.16 22.22
N ALA A 887 37.71 16.59 21.02
CA ALA A 887 38.11 17.25 19.78
C ALA A 887 37.25 18.49 19.49
N MET A 888 35.94 18.41 19.71
CA MET A 888 35.03 19.52 19.44
C MET A 888 35.03 20.54 20.58
N TYR A 889 34.82 20.14 21.82
CA TYR A 889 34.52 21.09 22.91
C TYR A 889 35.64 21.29 23.93
N ASN A 890 36.74 20.51 23.85
CA ASN A 890 37.93 20.56 24.71
C ASN A 890 37.63 20.28 26.20
N ILE A 891 36.95 19.17 26.51
CA ILE A 891 36.38 18.89 27.86
C ILE A 891 36.85 17.56 28.45
#